data_AF-A0A7W5FHH5-F1
#
_entry.id   AF-A0A7W5FHH5-F1
#
_cell.length_a   1.000
_cell.length_b   1.000
_cell.length_c   1.000
_cell.angle_alpha   90.00
_cell.angle_beta   90.00
_cell.angle_gamma   90.00
#
_symmetry.space_group_name_H-M   'P 1'
#
loop_
_entity.id
_entity.type
_entity.pdbx_description
1 polymer ?
#
loop_
_entity_poly.entity_id
_entity_poly.type
_entity_poly.pdbx_seq_one_letter_code
_entity_poly.pdbx_strand_id
1 'polypeptide(L)'
;MELQRSDRDELGFVGSLVESRIWPADIDRLKEMRVKLVKLRSGAPGEASDRRLRELAENQANKLAGILRSANPLFILGRFAECAEFQGGDFRDWYETHGVHALVQYAVGLSFATSGNIDLSAVPSDGDVQEAFDLVAEIFLIEWELITHTIGTNQPEYAARVQGAFKVEALTDRWQGYTVHLKDILAATLGPIRDDITRELGWYPAIIPELGVGLARVFQRRMDEFRPGFRADLMRAKPSGRAVYGEEMSLLLERHKNFAADLFVVDAPALSAEIGLSVDTLEAALRDLSWNPGQQPEFLLPAQDNLARTYSGVKLEGGKYFLWMPSALIQESHAWFYDLLQRRSLESIKKRYLAARDTTTEKIASSTLQRLFGKDRVFRSAQYDAPGRPDVDCLVVLPGDAILVECKAHLLTAAGRRGAPGRLATKFEELVVKPSFQADRAARHILSGKPVFTSGRKVIPVTANEASLLPRVVITYERVDPFSTYRGARPEVEQPAPSWIIPLADLMVIADLIQSPAAFWYYVSHRYRQSQDPRLVVFNEIDLLELFLVDLPRFESLTSPSLSADERVLIGPCGYSINNYYASMAPDAARRRPGLPLPAEVLSALDRNLAVGDPAWRFIVEAVLAEPSKTWTKFKNLKAKVVKRGTDHPIRLDTVQGSLNITMTKSRDSLVIDIGAN
;
A
#
# COMPACT_ATOMS: atom_id res chain seq x y z
N MET A 1 2.61 21.56 -3.23
CA MET A 1 1.45 20.80 -2.77
C MET A 1 0.80 21.63 -1.67
N GLU A 2 -0.24 22.42 -1.93
CA GLU A 2 -0.89 23.22 -0.86
C GLU A 2 -1.76 22.31 0.01
N LEU A 3 -1.73 22.46 1.34
CA LEU A 3 -2.72 21.88 2.25
C LEU A 3 -3.95 22.77 2.01
N GLN A 4 -4.92 22.28 1.23
CA GLN A 4 -6.17 22.99 1.08
C GLN A 4 -6.82 23.10 2.47
N ARG A 5 -6.97 24.33 2.97
CA ARG A 5 -7.93 24.62 4.03
C ARG A 5 -9.31 24.32 3.45
N SER A 6 -10.02 23.35 4.03
CA SER A 6 -11.22 22.77 3.43
C SER A 6 -12.42 23.73 3.53
N ASP A 7 -12.63 24.50 2.47
CA ASP A 7 -13.97 24.79 1.93
C ASP A 7 -14.25 23.93 0.67
N ARG A 8 -13.37 22.95 0.35
CA ARG A 8 -13.56 21.97 -0.72
C ARG A 8 -13.97 20.61 -0.13
N ASP A 9 -15.06 20.09 -0.67
CA ASP A 9 -15.78 18.87 -0.27
C ASP A 9 -14.90 17.70 0.20
N GLU A 10 -15.30 17.09 1.30
CA GLU A 10 -14.84 15.79 1.84
C GLU A 10 -15.00 14.60 0.86
N LEU A 11 -15.42 14.85 -0.39
CA LEU A 11 -15.89 13.89 -1.39
C LEU A 11 -14.83 13.53 -2.47
N GLY A 12 -13.62 14.06 -2.39
CA GLY A 12 -12.69 14.15 -3.53
C GLY A 12 -12.11 12.85 -4.09
N PHE A 13 -11.88 11.82 -3.27
CA PHE A 13 -11.09 10.66 -3.72
C PHE A 13 -11.80 9.78 -4.74
N VAL A 14 -13.00 9.27 -4.43
CA VAL A 14 -13.78 8.48 -5.40
C VAL A 14 -14.18 9.33 -6.60
N GLY A 15 -14.54 10.60 -6.40
CA GLY A 15 -14.77 11.54 -7.51
C GLY A 15 -13.56 11.63 -8.46
N SER A 16 -12.36 11.81 -7.92
CA SER A 16 -11.13 11.85 -8.74
C SER A 16 -10.81 10.52 -9.42
N LEU A 17 -11.20 9.39 -8.82
CA LEU A 17 -11.01 8.07 -9.41
C LEU A 17 -11.87 7.86 -10.67
N VAL A 18 -13.17 8.17 -10.58
CA VAL A 18 -14.09 8.04 -11.72
C VAL A 18 -13.95 9.16 -12.74
N GLU A 19 -13.38 10.30 -12.37
CA GLU A 19 -13.01 11.40 -13.28
C GLU A 19 -11.57 11.27 -13.81
N SER A 20 -10.86 10.18 -13.50
CA SER A 20 -9.45 9.99 -13.90
C SER A 20 -9.30 9.95 -15.43
N ARG A 21 -8.16 10.44 -15.93
CA ARG A 21 -7.87 10.42 -17.38
C ARG A 21 -7.64 9.01 -17.93
N ILE A 22 -7.48 8.03 -17.04
CA ILE A 22 -7.25 6.62 -17.35
C ILE A 22 -8.57 5.90 -17.63
N TRP A 23 -9.68 6.35 -17.04
CA TRP A 23 -11.00 5.74 -17.18
C TRP A 23 -11.89 6.55 -18.13
N PRO A 24 -12.34 5.98 -19.27
CA PRO A 24 -12.99 6.74 -20.34
C PRO A 24 -14.46 7.11 -20.09
N ALA A 25 -14.92 7.19 -18.83
CA ALA A 25 -16.33 7.49 -18.52
C ALA A 25 -16.75 8.91 -18.96
N ASP A 26 -18.05 9.09 -19.24
CA ASP A 26 -18.63 10.39 -19.53
C ASP A 26 -18.65 11.28 -18.26
N ILE A 27 -17.71 12.22 -18.20
CA ILE A 27 -17.53 13.13 -17.07
C ILE A 27 -18.78 14.00 -16.82
N ASP A 28 -19.48 14.42 -17.87
CA ASP A 28 -20.65 15.29 -17.68
C ASP A 28 -21.83 14.49 -17.12
N ARG A 29 -22.00 13.25 -17.56
CA ARG A 29 -22.93 12.30 -16.96
C ARG A 29 -22.62 12.04 -15.47
N LEU A 30 -21.36 11.90 -15.09
CA LEU A 30 -20.96 11.73 -13.68
C LEU A 30 -21.28 12.96 -12.83
N LYS A 31 -21.07 14.17 -13.37
CA LYS A 31 -21.47 15.42 -12.69
C LYS A 31 -22.97 15.47 -12.49
N GLU A 32 -23.77 15.11 -13.49
CA GLU A 32 -25.23 15.03 -13.37
C GLU A 32 -25.66 14.02 -12.31
N MET A 33 -25.02 12.85 -12.27
CA MET A 33 -25.25 11.85 -11.24
C MET A 33 -24.95 12.41 -9.85
N ARG A 34 -23.82 13.10 -9.66
CA ARG A 34 -23.47 13.74 -8.38
C ARG A 34 -24.54 14.74 -7.94
N VAL A 35 -25.05 15.57 -8.86
CA VAL A 35 -26.17 16.49 -8.57
C VAL A 35 -27.42 15.71 -8.12
N LYS A 36 -27.73 14.59 -8.76
CA LYS A 36 -28.86 13.72 -8.38
C LYS A 36 -28.65 13.13 -6.97
N LEU A 37 -27.44 12.68 -6.64
CA LEU A 37 -27.10 12.15 -5.31
C LEU A 37 -27.23 13.22 -4.23
N VAL A 38 -26.72 14.43 -4.48
CA VAL A 38 -26.87 15.58 -3.55
C VAL A 38 -28.35 15.89 -3.30
N LYS A 39 -29.20 15.84 -4.34
CA LYS A 39 -30.65 16.01 -4.17
C LYS A 39 -31.26 14.89 -3.33
N LEU A 40 -30.90 13.63 -3.56
CA LEU A 40 -31.34 12.51 -2.73
C LEU A 40 -30.92 12.69 -1.25
N ARG A 41 -29.74 13.27 -1.02
CA ARG A 41 -29.20 13.59 0.31
C ARG A 41 -29.86 14.79 0.99
N SER A 42 -30.38 15.76 0.24
CA SER A 42 -31.02 16.96 0.81
C SER A 42 -32.31 16.70 1.63
N GLY A 43 -32.80 15.45 1.66
CA GLY A 43 -33.75 14.98 2.67
C GLY A 43 -33.08 14.74 4.03
N ALA A 44 -33.85 14.66 5.12
CA ALA A 44 -33.26 14.29 6.42
C ALA A 44 -32.53 12.93 6.31
N PRO A 45 -31.27 12.81 6.77
CA PRO A 45 -30.56 11.53 6.76
C PRO A 45 -31.36 10.47 7.50
N GLY A 46 -31.53 9.30 6.89
CA GLY A 46 -32.31 8.21 7.45
C GLY A 46 -32.50 7.04 6.49
N GLU A 47 -33.10 5.96 6.99
CA GLU A 47 -33.26 4.67 6.30
C GLU A 47 -33.92 4.79 4.92
N ALA A 48 -34.77 5.78 4.70
CA ALA A 48 -35.44 5.99 3.42
C ALA A 48 -34.49 6.50 2.32
N SER A 49 -33.52 7.37 2.66
CA SER A 49 -32.51 7.84 1.72
C SER A 49 -31.54 6.71 1.37
N ASP A 50 -31.06 5.98 2.39
CA ASP A 50 -30.19 4.81 2.21
C ASP A 50 -30.85 3.75 1.32
N ARG A 51 -32.14 3.49 1.53
CA ARG A 51 -32.91 2.53 0.71
C ARG A 51 -32.96 2.96 -0.75
N ARG A 52 -33.24 4.24 -1.02
CA ARG A 52 -33.28 4.78 -2.41
C ARG A 52 -31.92 4.72 -3.09
N LEU A 53 -30.84 5.01 -2.36
CA LEU A 53 -29.48 4.91 -2.89
C LEU A 53 -29.11 3.45 -3.20
N ARG A 54 -29.48 2.50 -2.32
CA ARG A 54 -29.29 1.06 -2.57
C ARG A 54 -30.09 0.58 -3.78
N GLU A 55 -31.37 0.93 -3.87
CA GLU A 55 -32.21 0.61 -5.02
C GLU A 55 -31.61 1.18 -6.32
N LEU A 56 -31.06 2.39 -6.28
CA LEU A 56 -30.36 2.98 -7.43
C LEU A 56 -29.10 2.18 -7.79
N ALA A 57 -28.26 1.82 -6.82
CA ALA A 57 -27.06 1.02 -7.05
C ALA A 57 -27.39 -0.35 -7.66
N GLU A 58 -28.40 -1.04 -7.12
CA GLU A 58 -28.87 -2.34 -7.62
C GLU A 58 -29.43 -2.23 -9.04
N ASN A 59 -30.19 -1.18 -9.35
CA ASN A 59 -30.70 -0.95 -10.70
C ASN A 59 -29.56 -0.75 -11.72
N GLN A 60 -28.54 0.05 -11.37
CA GLN A 60 -27.37 0.24 -12.25
C GLN A 60 -26.54 -1.04 -12.39
N ALA A 61 -26.34 -1.78 -11.29
CA ALA A 61 -25.64 -3.06 -11.31
C ALA A 61 -26.36 -4.10 -12.18
N ASN A 62 -27.70 -4.18 -12.10
CA ASN A 62 -28.49 -5.06 -12.95
C ASN A 62 -28.42 -4.66 -14.43
N LYS A 63 -28.43 -3.36 -14.74
CA LYS A 63 -28.23 -2.87 -16.12
C LYS A 63 -26.85 -3.27 -16.66
N LEU A 64 -25.80 -3.08 -15.86
CA LEU A 64 -24.44 -3.47 -16.20
C LEU A 64 -24.34 -4.99 -16.40
N ALA A 65 -24.90 -5.79 -15.50
CA ALA A 65 -24.94 -7.23 -15.64
C ALA A 65 -25.68 -7.68 -16.91
N GLY A 66 -26.73 -6.95 -17.31
CA GLY A 66 -27.43 -7.17 -18.58
C GLY A 66 -26.49 -7.01 -19.78
N ILE A 67 -25.74 -5.89 -19.83
CA ILE A 67 -24.77 -5.61 -20.91
C ILE A 67 -23.67 -6.67 -20.97
N LEU A 68 -23.08 -7.01 -19.81
CA LEU A 68 -22.01 -7.99 -19.70
C LEU A 68 -22.46 -9.41 -20.08
N ARG A 69 -23.77 -9.70 -20.04
CA ARG A 69 -24.34 -11.00 -20.40
C ARG A 69 -24.90 -11.06 -21.82
N SER A 70 -25.28 -9.92 -22.40
CA SER A 70 -25.81 -9.86 -23.77
C SER A 70 -24.74 -9.92 -24.85
N ALA A 71 -23.47 -9.83 -24.48
CA ALA A 71 -22.32 -9.87 -25.37
C ALA A 71 -21.18 -10.67 -24.74
N ASN A 72 -20.10 -10.91 -25.50
CA ASN A 72 -18.87 -11.51 -24.98
C ASN A 72 -18.25 -10.59 -23.92
N PRO A 73 -18.28 -10.96 -22.62
CA PRO A 73 -17.76 -10.11 -21.55
C PRO A 73 -16.24 -9.95 -21.63
N LEU A 74 -15.51 -10.90 -22.22
CA LEU A 74 -14.06 -10.78 -22.38
C LEU A 74 -13.70 -9.56 -23.21
N PHE A 75 -14.58 -9.13 -24.12
CA PHE A 75 -14.38 -7.92 -24.88
C PHE A 75 -14.35 -6.68 -23.99
N ILE A 76 -15.43 -6.48 -23.23
CA ILE A 76 -15.59 -5.31 -22.36
C ILE A 76 -14.54 -5.35 -21.24
N LEU A 77 -14.36 -6.51 -20.60
CA LEU A 77 -13.40 -6.70 -19.51
C LEU A 77 -11.95 -6.57 -19.99
N GLY A 78 -11.64 -7.05 -21.19
CA GLY A 78 -10.33 -6.87 -21.82
C GLY A 78 -10.01 -5.40 -22.07
N ARG A 79 -11.00 -4.60 -22.49
CA ARG A 79 -10.86 -3.15 -22.62
C ARG A 79 -10.67 -2.48 -21.26
N PHE A 80 -11.42 -2.90 -20.23
CA PHE A 80 -11.25 -2.39 -18.87
C PHE A 80 -9.83 -2.66 -18.33
N ALA A 81 -9.35 -3.89 -18.50
CA ALA A 81 -8.02 -4.30 -18.09
C ALA A 81 -6.92 -3.61 -18.92
N GLU A 82 -7.12 -3.41 -20.23
CA GLU A 82 -6.17 -2.69 -21.07
C GLU A 82 -6.02 -1.24 -20.62
N CYS A 83 -7.14 -0.57 -20.31
CA CYS A 83 -7.12 0.79 -19.77
C CYS A 83 -6.36 0.84 -18.44
N ALA A 84 -6.62 -0.12 -17.54
CA ALA A 84 -5.97 -0.23 -16.24
C ALA A 84 -4.45 -0.47 -16.33
N GLU A 85 -4.01 -1.39 -17.21
CA GLU A 85 -2.62 -1.87 -17.26
C GLU A 85 -1.75 -1.11 -18.27
N PHE A 86 -2.30 -0.63 -19.39
CA PHE A 86 -1.50 -0.14 -20.53
C PHE A 86 -1.76 1.31 -20.94
N GLN A 87 -2.92 1.89 -20.61
CA GLN A 87 -3.29 3.24 -21.05
C GLN A 87 -3.04 4.33 -20.01
N GLY A 88 -2.53 3.98 -18.82
CA GLY A 88 -2.24 4.89 -17.70
C GLY A 88 -1.12 5.93 -17.92
N GLY A 89 -0.71 6.23 -19.15
CA GLY A 89 0.39 7.15 -19.45
C GLY A 89 1.74 6.70 -18.87
N ASP A 90 2.77 7.55 -18.94
CA ASP A 90 3.94 7.40 -18.04
C ASP A 90 3.39 7.15 -16.64
N PHE A 91 3.81 6.06 -15.97
CA PHE A 91 3.43 5.54 -14.63
C PHE A 91 3.34 6.54 -13.45
N ARG A 92 3.11 7.84 -13.69
CA ARG A 92 3.32 8.97 -12.80
C ARG A 92 2.21 9.16 -11.78
N ASP A 93 1.01 8.65 -12.06
CA ASP A 93 -0.16 8.84 -11.22
C ASP A 93 -0.74 7.47 -10.79
N TRP A 94 0.04 6.77 -9.98
CA TRP A 94 -0.38 5.58 -9.22
C TRP A 94 -1.76 5.76 -8.58
N TYR A 95 -2.13 6.97 -8.15
CA TYR A 95 -3.45 7.23 -7.56
C TYR A 95 -4.61 7.21 -8.56
N GLU A 96 -4.40 7.59 -9.82
CA GLU A 96 -5.41 7.40 -10.87
C GLU A 96 -5.62 5.91 -11.16
N THR A 97 -4.60 5.09 -10.93
CA THR A 97 -4.67 3.62 -11.10
C THR A 97 -5.22 2.88 -9.88
N HIS A 98 -5.07 3.39 -8.65
CA HIS A 98 -5.31 2.62 -7.42
C HIS A 98 -6.75 2.16 -7.19
N GLY A 99 -7.73 2.86 -7.74
CA GLY A 99 -9.11 2.38 -7.75
C GLY A 99 -9.58 1.81 -9.08
N VAL A 100 -8.87 2.02 -10.20
CA VAL A 100 -9.28 1.45 -11.49
C VAL A 100 -9.27 -0.08 -11.41
N HIS A 101 -8.28 -0.64 -10.72
CA HIS A 101 -8.22 -2.07 -10.40
C HIS A 101 -9.47 -2.57 -9.66
N ALA A 102 -10.02 -1.76 -8.74
CA ALA A 102 -11.26 -2.08 -8.03
C ALA A 102 -12.46 -2.11 -8.98
N LEU A 103 -12.53 -1.17 -9.93
CA LEU A 103 -13.57 -1.10 -10.96
C LEU A 103 -13.52 -2.33 -11.87
N VAL A 104 -12.33 -2.69 -12.39
CA VAL A 104 -12.15 -3.88 -13.24
C VAL A 104 -12.50 -5.15 -12.47
N GLN A 105 -11.98 -5.31 -11.26
CA GLN A 105 -12.29 -6.47 -10.41
C GLN A 105 -13.79 -6.61 -10.11
N TYR A 106 -14.50 -5.51 -9.89
CA TYR A 106 -15.95 -5.51 -9.72
C TYR A 106 -16.65 -6.01 -11.00
N ALA A 107 -16.30 -5.45 -12.15
CA ALA A 107 -16.88 -5.86 -13.43
C ALA A 107 -16.62 -7.34 -13.75
N VAL A 108 -15.41 -7.85 -13.45
CA VAL A 108 -15.08 -9.28 -13.60
C VAL A 108 -15.96 -10.14 -12.70
N GLY A 109 -16.04 -9.78 -11.41
CA GLY A 109 -16.90 -10.48 -10.46
C GLY A 109 -18.36 -10.55 -10.93
N LEU A 110 -18.90 -9.42 -11.38
CA LEU A 110 -20.29 -9.32 -11.85
C LEU A 110 -20.55 -10.12 -13.14
N SER A 111 -19.60 -10.10 -14.07
CA SER A 111 -19.70 -10.82 -15.35
C SER A 111 -19.80 -12.33 -15.15
N PHE A 112 -18.99 -12.87 -14.23
CA PHE A 112 -18.85 -14.31 -14.01
C PHE A 112 -19.58 -14.81 -12.77
N ALA A 113 -20.32 -13.95 -12.05
CA ALA A 113 -21.11 -14.31 -10.86
C ALA A 113 -22.05 -15.49 -11.12
N THR A 114 -22.71 -15.51 -12.29
CA THR A 114 -23.71 -16.52 -12.69
C THR A 114 -23.20 -17.46 -13.78
N SER A 115 -23.61 -18.74 -13.77
CA SER A 115 -23.21 -19.77 -14.74
C SER A 115 -23.99 -19.73 -16.07
N GLY A 116 -24.41 -18.55 -16.52
CA GLY A 116 -25.11 -18.43 -17.80
C GLY A 116 -24.20 -18.88 -18.96
N ASN A 117 -24.79 -19.37 -20.05
CA ASN A 117 -24.03 -19.56 -21.30
C ASN A 117 -23.52 -18.19 -21.74
N ILE A 118 -22.27 -17.90 -21.42
CA ILE A 118 -21.60 -16.70 -21.88
C ILE A 118 -21.40 -16.88 -23.38
N ASP A 119 -22.11 -16.10 -24.18
CA ASP A 119 -21.92 -16.11 -25.62
C ASP A 119 -20.61 -15.38 -25.96
N LEU A 120 -19.53 -16.15 -26.03
CA LEU A 120 -18.22 -15.64 -26.43
C LEU A 120 -18.17 -15.22 -27.91
N SER A 121 -19.21 -15.51 -28.70
CA SER A 121 -19.30 -15.09 -30.11
C SER A 121 -19.99 -13.74 -30.32
N ALA A 122 -20.77 -13.26 -29.34
CA ALA A 122 -21.50 -12.00 -29.45
C ALA A 122 -20.55 -10.79 -29.31
N VAL A 123 -20.49 -9.94 -30.33
CA VAL A 123 -19.64 -8.74 -30.32
C VAL A 123 -20.45 -7.55 -29.79
N PRO A 124 -20.03 -6.89 -28.69
CA PRO A 124 -20.71 -5.71 -28.19
C PRO A 124 -20.46 -4.48 -29.08
N SER A 125 -21.42 -3.55 -29.07
CA SER A 125 -21.26 -2.25 -29.71
C SER A 125 -20.32 -1.35 -28.89
N ASP A 126 -19.79 -0.29 -29.52
CA ASP A 126 -18.97 0.69 -28.80
C ASP A 126 -19.80 1.41 -27.71
N GLY A 127 -21.11 1.57 -27.96
CA GLY A 127 -22.06 2.09 -26.98
C GLY A 127 -22.21 1.19 -25.76
N ASP A 128 -22.21 -0.13 -25.95
CA ASP A 128 -22.26 -1.09 -24.83
C ASP A 128 -21.01 -1.00 -23.95
N VAL A 129 -19.84 -0.86 -24.58
CA VAL A 129 -18.57 -0.73 -23.86
C VAL A 129 -18.53 0.58 -23.07
N GLN A 130 -18.91 1.70 -23.70
CA GLN A 130 -18.97 3.00 -23.03
C GLN A 130 -19.99 3.00 -21.89
N GLU A 131 -21.19 2.47 -22.13
CA GLU A 131 -22.23 2.37 -21.10
C GLU A 131 -21.76 1.49 -19.93
N ALA A 132 -21.00 0.42 -20.18
CA ALA A 132 -20.43 -0.38 -19.11
C ALA A 132 -19.41 0.42 -18.27
N PHE A 133 -18.54 1.22 -18.91
CA PHE A 133 -17.61 2.10 -18.21
C PHE A 133 -18.33 3.12 -17.31
N ASP A 134 -19.38 3.76 -17.86
CA ASP A 134 -20.19 4.74 -17.16
C ASP A 134 -20.93 4.12 -15.97
N LEU A 135 -21.56 2.95 -16.15
CA LEU A 135 -22.32 2.27 -15.10
C LEU A 135 -21.43 1.83 -13.93
N VAL A 136 -20.25 1.29 -14.21
CA VAL A 136 -19.29 0.94 -13.14
C VAL A 136 -18.91 2.18 -12.34
N ALA A 137 -18.63 3.29 -13.01
CA ALA A 137 -18.30 4.55 -12.35
C ALA A 137 -19.45 5.09 -11.49
N GLU A 138 -20.68 5.09 -12.02
CA GLU A 138 -21.88 5.49 -11.28
C GLU A 138 -22.11 4.63 -10.03
N ILE A 139 -21.97 3.31 -10.14
CA ILE A 139 -22.16 2.37 -9.01
C ILE A 139 -21.18 2.68 -7.88
N PHE A 140 -19.90 2.90 -8.20
CA PHE A 140 -18.89 3.25 -7.20
C PHE A 140 -19.14 4.61 -6.55
N LEU A 141 -19.63 5.59 -7.33
CA LEU A 141 -20.03 6.89 -6.79
C LEU A 141 -21.21 6.75 -5.82
N ILE A 142 -22.21 5.93 -6.15
CA ILE A 142 -23.36 5.66 -5.27
C ILE A 142 -22.92 4.93 -3.98
N GLU A 143 -22.07 3.92 -4.09
CA GLU A 143 -21.54 3.18 -2.93
C GLU A 143 -20.70 4.09 -2.01
N TRP A 144 -19.92 5.00 -2.57
CA TRP A 144 -19.21 6.00 -1.79
C TRP A 144 -20.17 6.87 -0.98
N GLU A 145 -21.23 7.39 -1.61
CA GLU A 145 -22.25 8.17 -0.92
C GLU A 145 -22.98 7.35 0.17
N LEU A 146 -23.22 6.06 -0.06
CA LEU A 146 -23.77 5.17 0.97
C LEU A 146 -22.82 5.02 2.17
N ILE A 147 -21.51 4.92 1.92
CA ILE A 147 -20.51 4.82 2.99
C ILE A 147 -20.49 6.11 3.81
N THR A 148 -20.42 7.28 3.16
CA THR A 148 -20.35 8.58 3.85
C THR A 148 -21.64 8.89 4.61
N HIS A 149 -22.80 8.52 4.07
CA HIS A 149 -24.11 8.76 4.68
C HIS A 149 -24.38 7.85 5.89
N THR A 150 -23.84 6.62 5.91
CA THR A 150 -24.05 5.66 7.01
C THR A 150 -23.15 5.88 8.23
N ILE A 151 -22.16 6.78 8.15
CA ILE A 151 -21.33 7.20 9.29
C ILE A 151 -22.18 8.13 10.18
N GLY A 152 -22.97 7.59 11.11
CA GLY A 152 -23.59 8.43 12.15
C GLY A 152 -24.82 7.93 12.90
N THR A 153 -25.42 6.77 12.58
CA THR A 153 -26.79 6.55 13.07
C THR A 153 -26.96 5.73 14.35
N ASN A 154 -26.00 4.91 14.81
CA ASN A 154 -26.19 4.06 16.01
C ASN A 154 -24.92 3.55 16.74
N GLN A 155 -23.72 4.04 16.40
CA GLN A 155 -22.45 3.60 17.01
C GLN A 155 -21.67 4.80 17.57
N PRO A 156 -20.76 4.60 18.55
CA PRO A 156 -19.79 5.62 18.92
C PRO A 156 -19.07 6.15 17.68
N GLU A 157 -18.88 7.47 17.59
CA GLU A 157 -18.34 8.18 16.42
C GLU A 157 -17.04 7.54 15.89
N TYR A 158 -16.18 7.07 16.80
CA TYR A 158 -14.99 6.27 16.50
C TYR A 158 -15.27 5.02 15.67
N ALA A 159 -16.19 4.18 16.15
CA ALA A 159 -16.47 2.89 15.54
C ALA A 159 -17.07 3.10 14.16
N ALA A 160 -17.95 4.10 14.02
CA ALA A 160 -18.49 4.52 12.74
C ALA A 160 -17.39 5.00 11.78
N ARG A 161 -16.41 5.77 12.25
CA ARG A 161 -15.28 6.25 11.43
C ARG A 161 -14.34 5.13 10.98
N VAL A 162 -13.91 4.26 11.91
CA VAL A 162 -13.08 3.09 11.59
C VAL A 162 -13.82 2.20 10.59
N GLN A 163 -15.11 1.93 10.83
CA GLN A 163 -15.93 1.17 9.91
C GLN A 163 -16.02 1.82 8.53
N GLY A 164 -16.27 3.14 8.47
CA GLY A 164 -16.30 3.90 7.24
C GLY A 164 -14.99 3.79 6.47
N ALA A 165 -13.85 3.95 7.16
CA ALA A 165 -12.53 3.85 6.55
C ALA A 165 -12.21 2.44 6.03
N PHE A 166 -12.58 1.37 6.75
CA PHE A 166 -12.49 0.01 6.20
C PHE A 166 -13.36 -0.20 4.96
N LYS A 167 -14.58 0.35 4.94
CA LYS A 167 -15.44 0.27 3.76
C LYS A 167 -14.85 1.03 2.58
N VAL A 168 -14.26 2.20 2.81
CA VAL A 168 -13.54 2.97 1.79
C VAL A 168 -12.36 2.16 1.25
N GLU A 169 -11.47 1.67 2.12
CA GLU A 169 -10.34 0.83 1.73
C GLU A 169 -10.81 -0.38 0.93
N ALA A 170 -11.84 -1.09 1.41
CA ALA A 170 -12.40 -2.24 0.72
C ALA A 170 -12.99 -1.89 -0.65
N LEU A 171 -13.62 -0.72 -0.78
CA LEU A 171 -14.16 -0.24 -2.04
C LEU A 171 -13.04 0.09 -3.02
N THR A 172 -12.02 0.83 -2.60
CA THR A 172 -11.12 1.51 -3.53
C THR A 172 -9.69 0.99 -3.57
N ASP A 173 -9.16 0.36 -2.53
CA ASP A 173 -7.76 -0.03 -2.44
C ASP A 173 -7.59 -1.55 -2.66
N ARG A 174 -6.62 -1.92 -3.49
CA ARG A 174 -6.27 -3.31 -3.83
C ARG A 174 -4.82 -3.64 -3.51
N TRP A 175 -4.08 -2.72 -2.91
CA TRP A 175 -2.64 -2.86 -2.75
C TRP A 175 -2.29 -3.04 -1.28
N GLN A 176 -1.60 -4.14 -0.95
CA GLN A 176 -1.05 -4.40 0.38
C GLN A 176 0.39 -3.89 0.53
N GLY A 177 1.03 -3.53 -0.58
CA GLY A 177 2.38 -2.99 -0.64
C GLY A 177 3.00 -3.16 -2.03
N TYR A 178 4.28 -2.86 -2.17
CA TYR A 178 4.99 -3.04 -3.45
C TYR A 178 5.48 -4.48 -3.63
N THR A 179 5.43 -4.95 -4.88
CA THR A 179 5.77 -6.34 -5.27
C THR A 179 7.11 -6.81 -4.73
N VAL A 180 8.15 -5.96 -4.73
CA VAL A 180 9.49 -6.32 -4.23
C VAL A 180 9.46 -6.73 -2.75
N HIS A 181 8.70 -6.01 -1.92
CA HIS A 181 8.60 -6.31 -0.49
C HIS A 181 7.64 -7.46 -0.21
N LEU A 182 6.50 -7.50 -0.90
CA LEU A 182 5.52 -8.58 -0.73
C LEU A 182 6.09 -9.94 -1.16
N LYS A 183 6.94 -9.98 -2.19
CA LYS A 183 7.68 -11.18 -2.60
C LYS A 183 8.52 -11.74 -1.45
N ASP A 184 9.29 -10.88 -0.78
CA ASP A 184 10.15 -11.29 0.33
C ASP A 184 9.32 -11.81 1.52
N ILE A 185 8.22 -11.14 1.85
CA ILE A 185 7.28 -11.56 2.90
C ILE A 185 6.67 -12.93 2.56
N LEU A 186 6.19 -13.11 1.32
CA LEU A 186 5.59 -14.35 0.86
C LEU A 186 6.58 -15.51 0.90
N ALA A 187 7.79 -15.30 0.36
CA ALA A 187 8.84 -16.31 0.33
C ALA A 187 9.29 -16.72 1.74
N ALA A 188 9.47 -15.75 2.64
CA ALA A 188 9.84 -16.02 4.04
C ALA A 188 8.75 -16.79 4.79
N THR A 189 7.49 -16.49 4.51
CA THR A 189 6.34 -17.12 5.18
C THR A 189 6.09 -18.54 4.68
N LEU A 190 6.19 -18.78 3.37
CA LEU A 190 5.90 -20.09 2.78
C LEU A 190 7.12 -21.03 2.76
N GLY A 191 8.34 -20.50 2.84
CA GLY A 191 9.58 -21.27 2.82
C GLY A 191 9.62 -22.42 3.84
N PRO A 192 9.30 -22.19 5.14
CA PRO A 192 9.30 -23.24 6.17
C PRO A 192 8.29 -24.38 5.95
N ILE A 193 7.35 -24.21 5.02
CA ILE A 193 6.29 -25.17 4.71
C ILE A 193 6.28 -25.57 3.23
N ARG A 194 7.35 -25.24 2.48
CA ARG A 194 7.44 -25.42 1.03
C ARG A 194 7.15 -26.84 0.56
N ASP A 195 7.81 -27.82 1.16
CA ASP A 195 7.74 -29.21 0.70
C ASP A 195 6.33 -29.79 0.89
N ASP A 196 5.68 -29.44 2.00
CA ASP A 196 4.30 -29.85 2.27
C ASP A 196 3.33 -29.18 1.30
N ILE A 197 3.47 -27.88 1.05
CA ILE A 197 2.62 -27.21 0.07
C ILE A 197 2.82 -27.81 -1.33
N THR A 198 4.06 -28.02 -1.74
CA THR A 198 4.38 -28.53 -3.08
C THR A 198 3.82 -29.93 -3.28
N ARG A 199 3.89 -30.78 -2.25
CA ARG A 199 3.30 -32.11 -2.26
C ARG A 199 1.77 -32.08 -2.37
N GLU A 200 1.09 -31.23 -1.61
CA GLU A 200 -0.38 -31.18 -1.59
C GLU A 200 -0.99 -30.40 -2.77
N LEU A 201 -0.33 -29.36 -3.26
CA LEU A 201 -0.85 -28.50 -4.34
C LEU A 201 -0.32 -28.88 -5.72
N GLY A 202 0.85 -29.52 -5.79
CA GLY A 202 1.58 -29.76 -7.05
C GLY A 202 2.41 -28.56 -7.52
N TRP A 203 2.44 -27.48 -6.76
CA TRP A 203 3.21 -26.26 -7.05
C TRP A 203 3.50 -25.47 -5.77
N TYR A 204 4.44 -24.53 -5.83
CA TYR A 204 4.87 -23.73 -4.68
C TYR A 204 4.41 -22.27 -4.80
N PRO A 205 3.47 -21.78 -3.97
CA PRO A 205 2.87 -20.46 -4.18
C PRO A 205 3.79 -19.25 -4.05
N ALA A 206 5.00 -19.38 -3.50
CA ALA A 206 5.94 -18.26 -3.53
C ALA A 206 6.46 -17.91 -4.94
N ILE A 207 6.08 -18.67 -5.98
CA ILE A 207 6.32 -18.31 -7.39
C ILE A 207 5.33 -17.26 -7.94
N ILE A 208 4.31 -16.87 -7.18
CA ILE A 208 3.29 -15.90 -7.62
C ILE A 208 3.88 -14.61 -8.22
N PRO A 209 4.93 -13.99 -7.63
CA PRO A 209 5.57 -12.83 -8.24
C PRO A 209 6.14 -13.12 -9.64
N GLU A 210 6.79 -14.28 -9.81
CA GLU A 210 7.32 -14.73 -11.11
C GLU A 210 6.20 -14.99 -12.12
N LEU A 211 5.06 -15.55 -11.68
CA LEU A 211 3.87 -15.70 -12.52
C LEU A 211 3.34 -14.34 -12.98
N GLY A 212 3.21 -13.37 -12.07
CA GLY A 212 2.77 -12.01 -12.40
C GLY A 212 3.70 -11.33 -13.43
N VAL A 213 5.01 -11.44 -13.25
CA VAL A 213 6.00 -10.93 -14.23
C VAL A 213 5.90 -11.65 -15.58
N GLY A 214 5.73 -12.97 -15.57
CA GLY A 214 5.56 -13.77 -16.79
C GLY A 214 4.30 -13.37 -17.57
N LEU A 215 3.17 -13.24 -16.89
CA LEU A 215 1.92 -12.77 -17.48
C LEU A 215 2.06 -11.37 -18.07
N ALA A 216 2.66 -10.43 -17.33
CA ALA A 216 2.91 -9.08 -17.83
C ALA A 216 3.76 -9.08 -19.11
N ARG A 217 4.78 -9.95 -19.21
CA ARG A 217 5.58 -10.10 -20.44
C ARG A 217 4.79 -10.71 -21.59
N VAL A 218 3.96 -11.72 -21.34
CA VAL A 218 3.06 -12.30 -22.35
C VAL A 218 2.14 -11.20 -22.91
N PHE A 219 1.52 -10.40 -22.03
CA PHE A 219 0.62 -9.34 -22.42
C PHE A 219 1.34 -8.21 -23.16
N GLN A 220 2.50 -7.78 -22.65
CA GLN A 220 3.32 -6.76 -23.31
C GLN A 220 3.77 -7.20 -24.71
N ARG A 221 4.21 -8.45 -24.88
CA ARG A 221 4.56 -9.00 -26.20
C ARG A 221 3.37 -8.97 -27.15
N ARG A 222 2.18 -9.40 -26.70
CA ARG A 222 0.95 -9.31 -27.50
C ARG A 222 0.62 -7.88 -27.90
N MET A 223 0.77 -6.91 -26.98
CA MET A 223 0.61 -5.48 -27.26
C MET A 223 1.64 -4.97 -28.30
N ASP A 224 2.89 -5.38 -28.19
CA ASP A 224 3.98 -4.98 -29.07
C ASP A 224 3.90 -5.64 -30.45
N GLU A 225 3.36 -6.85 -30.55
CA GLU A 225 3.02 -7.51 -31.82
C GLU A 225 1.82 -6.85 -32.49
N PHE A 226 0.86 -6.38 -31.68
CA PHE A 226 -0.30 -5.66 -32.17
C PHE A 226 0.13 -4.28 -32.73
N ARG A 227 0.60 -3.34 -31.90
CA ARG A 227 0.72 -1.89 -32.22
C ARG A 227 1.43 -1.49 -33.55
N PRO A 228 2.57 -2.08 -33.98
CA PRO A 228 3.37 -1.56 -35.10
C PRO A 228 2.76 -1.74 -36.49
N GLY A 229 2.10 -2.88 -36.76
CA GLY A 229 1.45 -3.13 -38.06
C GLY A 229 0.33 -2.14 -38.35
N PHE A 230 -0.43 -1.79 -37.31
CA PHE A 230 -1.62 -0.95 -37.40
C PHE A 230 -1.35 0.52 -37.68
N ARG A 231 -0.33 1.09 -37.03
CA ARG A 231 0.04 2.48 -37.29
C ARG A 231 0.57 2.64 -38.71
N ALA A 232 1.26 1.63 -39.24
CA ALA A 232 1.71 1.62 -40.62
C ALA A 232 0.54 1.55 -41.61
N ASP A 233 -0.47 0.70 -41.36
CA ASP A 233 -1.67 0.57 -42.20
C ASP A 233 -2.47 1.87 -42.28
N LEU A 234 -2.81 2.48 -41.14
CA LEU A 234 -3.50 3.78 -41.11
C LEU A 234 -2.70 4.90 -41.78
N MET A 235 -1.38 4.93 -41.58
CA MET A 235 -0.51 5.94 -42.20
C MET A 235 -0.39 5.72 -43.72
N ARG A 236 -0.50 4.48 -44.21
CA ARG A 236 -0.58 4.16 -45.65
C ARG A 236 -1.95 4.46 -46.26
N ALA A 237 -3.02 4.33 -45.49
CA ALA A 237 -4.40 4.60 -45.93
C ALA A 237 -4.69 6.11 -46.02
N LYS A 238 -4.07 6.92 -45.16
CA LYS A 238 -4.33 8.36 -45.05
C LYS A 238 -4.13 9.14 -46.36
N PRO A 239 -3.07 8.91 -47.17
CA PRO A 239 -2.91 9.55 -48.48
C PRO A 239 -3.94 9.11 -49.53
N SER A 240 -4.56 7.93 -49.36
CA SER A 240 -5.53 7.33 -50.31
C SER A 240 -6.95 7.91 -50.18
N GLY A 241 -7.16 8.89 -49.31
CA GLY A 241 -8.41 9.61 -49.14
C GLY A 241 -9.29 9.09 -48.00
N ARG A 242 -10.35 9.86 -47.69
CA ARG A 242 -11.18 9.65 -46.49
C ARG A 242 -11.92 8.32 -46.46
N ALA A 243 -12.35 7.81 -47.62
CA ALA A 243 -13.07 6.54 -47.71
C ALA A 243 -12.18 5.35 -47.34
N VAL A 244 -11.00 5.24 -47.96
CA VAL A 244 -10.00 4.19 -47.67
C VAL A 244 -9.51 4.28 -46.23
N TYR A 245 -9.25 5.50 -45.73
CA TYR A 245 -8.89 5.70 -44.32
C TYR A 245 -10.01 5.25 -43.36
N GLY A 246 -11.28 5.51 -43.70
CA GLY A 246 -12.43 5.11 -42.90
C GLY A 246 -12.63 3.59 -42.87
N GLU A 247 -12.42 2.90 -44.00
CA GLU A 247 -12.45 1.44 -44.08
C GLU A 247 -11.34 0.81 -43.25
N GLU A 248 -10.10 1.30 -43.39
CA GLU A 248 -8.95 0.83 -42.62
C GLU A 248 -9.10 1.12 -41.12
N MET A 249 -9.71 2.25 -40.75
CA MET A 249 -10.08 2.54 -39.36
C MET A 249 -11.14 1.58 -38.83
N SER A 250 -12.12 1.20 -39.65
CA SER A 250 -13.17 0.25 -39.23
C SER A 250 -12.59 -1.15 -39.01
N LEU A 251 -11.75 -1.61 -39.94
CA LEU A 251 -10.99 -2.87 -39.83
C LEU A 251 -10.05 -2.84 -38.61
N LEU A 252 -9.40 -1.71 -38.35
CA LEU A 252 -8.58 -1.52 -37.16
C LEU A 252 -9.40 -1.71 -35.90
N LEU A 253 -10.53 -1.03 -35.80
CA LEU A 253 -11.40 -1.13 -34.63
C LEU A 253 -11.81 -2.58 -34.43
N GLU A 254 -12.27 -3.28 -35.48
CA GLU A 254 -12.62 -4.71 -35.42
C GLU A 254 -11.45 -5.61 -34.97
N ARG A 255 -10.24 -5.42 -35.51
CA ARG A 255 -9.05 -6.17 -35.09
C ARG A 255 -8.67 -5.89 -33.64
N HIS A 256 -8.73 -4.63 -33.23
CA HIS A 256 -8.54 -4.24 -31.84
C HIS A 256 -9.61 -4.86 -30.95
N LYS A 257 -10.82 -5.07 -31.48
CA LYS A 257 -11.87 -5.72 -30.71
C LYS A 257 -11.47 -7.14 -30.31
N ASN A 258 -11.16 -7.96 -31.31
CA ASN A 258 -10.75 -9.35 -31.08
C ASN A 258 -9.48 -9.43 -30.23
N PHE A 259 -8.54 -8.53 -30.46
CA PHE A 259 -7.31 -8.46 -29.68
C PHE A 259 -7.55 -8.20 -28.19
N ALA A 260 -8.42 -7.25 -27.82
CA ALA A 260 -8.67 -6.93 -26.41
C ALA A 260 -9.30 -8.12 -25.64
N ALA A 261 -10.18 -8.89 -26.30
CA ALA A 261 -10.79 -10.08 -25.71
C ALA A 261 -9.76 -11.18 -25.39
N ASP A 262 -8.76 -11.35 -26.25
CA ASP A 262 -7.73 -12.39 -26.11
C ASP A 262 -6.50 -11.94 -25.31
N LEU A 263 -6.28 -10.62 -25.20
CA LEU A 263 -5.07 -10.04 -24.61
C LEU A 263 -4.75 -10.64 -23.23
N PHE A 264 -5.76 -10.75 -22.37
CA PHE A 264 -5.66 -11.22 -20.99
C PHE A 264 -6.03 -12.70 -20.80
N VAL A 265 -6.22 -13.45 -21.91
CA VAL A 265 -6.51 -14.88 -21.87
C VAL A 265 -5.22 -15.69 -22.08
N VAL A 266 -4.91 -16.60 -21.15
CA VAL A 266 -3.70 -17.41 -21.19
C VAL A 266 -3.98 -18.88 -20.93
N ASP A 267 -3.06 -19.72 -21.37
CA ASP A 267 -2.98 -21.13 -21.01
C ASP A 267 -1.59 -21.44 -20.42
N ALA A 268 -1.47 -22.63 -19.81
CA ALA A 268 -0.22 -23.05 -19.19
C ALA A 268 0.94 -23.19 -20.20
N PRO A 269 0.77 -23.71 -21.43
CA PRO A 269 1.84 -23.75 -22.43
C PRO A 269 2.40 -22.37 -22.80
N ALA A 270 1.56 -21.37 -23.04
CA ALA A 270 2.01 -20.02 -23.37
C ALA A 270 2.83 -19.40 -22.24
N LEU A 271 2.42 -19.62 -20.99
CA LEU A 271 3.16 -19.13 -19.83
C LEU A 271 4.45 -19.94 -19.60
N SER A 272 4.43 -21.26 -19.81
CA SER A 272 5.61 -22.14 -19.71
C SER A 272 6.74 -21.68 -20.62
N ALA A 273 6.41 -21.32 -21.87
CA ALA A 273 7.36 -20.79 -22.84
C ALA A 273 8.01 -19.46 -22.37
N GLU A 274 7.33 -18.68 -21.54
CA GLU A 274 7.82 -17.39 -21.03
C GLU A 274 8.69 -17.52 -19.78
N ILE A 275 8.29 -18.37 -18.82
CA ILE A 275 8.94 -18.41 -17.49
C ILE A 275 9.72 -19.70 -17.20
N GLY A 276 9.68 -20.68 -18.11
CA GLY A 276 10.48 -21.92 -18.00
C GLY A 276 10.01 -22.90 -16.92
N LEU A 277 8.78 -22.74 -16.41
CA LEU A 277 8.16 -23.70 -15.50
C LEU A 277 7.41 -24.79 -16.28
N SER A 278 7.28 -25.99 -15.71
CA SER A 278 6.56 -27.08 -16.37
C SER A 278 5.08 -26.76 -16.58
N VAL A 279 4.51 -27.26 -17.68
CA VAL A 279 3.08 -27.07 -17.99
C VAL A 279 2.21 -27.56 -16.82
N ASP A 280 2.48 -28.76 -16.27
CA ASP A 280 1.73 -29.31 -15.14
C ASP A 280 1.73 -28.42 -13.90
N THR A 281 2.90 -27.83 -13.57
CA THR A 281 3.01 -26.88 -12.45
C THR A 281 2.16 -25.64 -12.70
N LEU A 282 2.14 -25.13 -13.93
CA LEU A 282 1.38 -23.94 -14.29
C LEU A 282 -0.11 -24.20 -14.38
N GLU A 283 -0.53 -25.36 -14.88
CA GLU A 283 -1.94 -25.77 -14.84
C GLU A 283 -2.44 -25.87 -13.40
N ALA A 284 -1.65 -26.47 -12.49
CA ALA A 284 -1.98 -26.53 -11.07
C ALA A 284 -2.10 -25.12 -10.45
N ALA A 285 -1.15 -24.23 -10.75
CA ALA A 285 -1.16 -22.86 -10.27
C ALA A 285 -2.34 -22.05 -10.80
N LEU A 286 -2.56 -22.06 -12.12
CA LEU A 286 -3.66 -21.34 -12.76
C LEU A 286 -5.02 -21.85 -12.26
N ARG A 287 -5.18 -23.17 -12.10
CA ARG A 287 -6.40 -23.74 -11.50
C ARG A 287 -6.64 -23.22 -10.08
N ASP A 288 -5.62 -23.12 -9.26
CA ASP A 288 -5.77 -22.75 -7.85
C ASP A 288 -5.92 -21.23 -7.64
N LEU A 289 -5.34 -20.42 -8.53
CA LEU A 289 -5.48 -18.97 -8.57
C LEU A 289 -6.80 -18.51 -9.21
N SER A 290 -7.56 -19.44 -9.79
CA SER A 290 -8.78 -19.13 -10.54
C SER A 290 -10.04 -19.68 -9.89
N TRP A 291 -11.16 -19.05 -10.22
CA TRP A 291 -12.50 -19.51 -9.85
C TRP A 291 -13.32 -19.84 -11.12
N ASN A 292 -14.40 -20.61 -10.94
CA ASN A 292 -15.29 -21.01 -12.04
C ASN A 292 -16.46 -20.02 -12.15
N PRO A 293 -16.91 -19.69 -13.38
CA PRO A 293 -18.14 -18.94 -13.59
C PRO A 293 -19.32 -19.58 -12.85
N GLY A 294 -20.15 -18.76 -12.21
CA GLY A 294 -21.32 -19.23 -11.46
C GLY A 294 -21.08 -19.60 -10.00
N GLN A 295 -19.85 -19.49 -9.48
CA GLN A 295 -19.57 -19.82 -8.08
C GLN A 295 -20.06 -18.76 -7.07
N GLN A 296 -20.51 -17.60 -7.54
CA GLN A 296 -21.00 -16.52 -6.67
C GLN A 296 -22.24 -15.81 -7.26
N PRO A 297 -23.37 -16.52 -7.44
CA PRO A 297 -24.53 -16.02 -8.15
C PRO A 297 -25.23 -14.83 -7.46
N GLU A 298 -24.99 -14.63 -6.17
CA GLU A 298 -25.54 -13.54 -5.36
C GLU A 298 -24.73 -12.24 -5.43
N PHE A 299 -23.57 -12.23 -6.10
CA PHE A 299 -22.73 -11.05 -6.24
C PHE A 299 -23.36 -10.03 -7.19
N LEU A 300 -23.55 -8.81 -6.69
CA LEU A 300 -24.18 -7.71 -7.41
C LEU A 300 -23.51 -6.36 -7.14
N LEU A 301 -23.13 -6.05 -5.88
CA LEU A 301 -22.65 -4.74 -5.48
C LEU A 301 -21.18 -4.75 -5.04
N PRO A 302 -20.40 -3.67 -5.27
CA PRO A 302 -18.98 -3.61 -4.90
C PRO A 302 -18.71 -3.83 -3.41
N ALA A 303 -19.66 -3.49 -2.54
CA ALA A 303 -19.53 -3.65 -1.09
C ALA A 303 -19.68 -5.12 -0.62
N GLN A 304 -20.07 -6.05 -1.49
CA GLN A 304 -20.16 -7.47 -1.17
C GLN A 304 -18.79 -8.17 -1.25
N ASP A 305 -18.71 -9.41 -0.72
CA ASP A 305 -17.55 -10.27 -1.02
C ASP A 305 -17.47 -10.49 -2.53
N ASN A 306 -16.28 -10.42 -3.12
CA ASN A 306 -16.07 -10.63 -4.54
C ASN A 306 -14.97 -11.68 -4.73
N LEU A 307 -15.31 -12.84 -5.31
CA LEU A 307 -14.34 -13.90 -5.58
C LEU A 307 -13.19 -13.41 -6.46
N ALA A 308 -13.43 -12.48 -7.39
CA ALA A 308 -12.39 -11.91 -8.24
C ALA A 308 -11.31 -11.17 -7.43
N ARG A 309 -11.62 -10.67 -6.23
CA ARG A 309 -10.61 -10.09 -5.35
C ARG A 309 -9.60 -11.11 -4.88
N THR A 310 -10.07 -12.27 -4.44
CA THR A 310 -9.24 -13.32 -3.84
C THR A 310 -8.64 -14.25 -4.90
N TYR A 311 -9.32 -14.45 -6.02
CA TYR A 311 -8.92 -15.32 -7.11
C TYR A 311 -8.83 -14.48 -8.38
N SER A 312 -7.64 -13.95 -8.68
CA SER A 312 -7.43 -13.01 -9.80
C SER A 312 -7.47 -13.64 -11.20
N GLY A 313 -7.97 -14.89 -11.31
CA GLY A 313 -8.20 -15.57 -12.57
C GLY A 313 -9.61 -16.15 -12.67
N VAL A 314 -10.18 -16.17 -13.87
CA VAL A 314 -11.42 -16.89 -14.18
C VAL A 314 -11.10 -18.06 -15.09
N LYS A 315 -11.51 -19.26 -14.71
CA LYS A 315 -11.34 -20.45 -15.55
C LYS A 315 -12.32 -20.39 -16.74
N LEU A 316 -11.78 -20.58 -17.94
CA LEU A 316 -12.52 -20.68 -19.19
C LEU A 316 -12.47 -22.12 -19.73
N GLU A 317 -13.16 -22.35 -20.85
CA GLU A 317 -13.09 -23.63 -21.56
C GLU A 317 -11.71 -23.88 -22.18
N GLY A 318 -11.42 -25.15 -22.49
CA GLY A 318 -10.19 -25.53 -23.21
C GLY A 318 -8.89 -25.30 -22.43
N GLY A 319 -8.94 -25.25 -21.09
CA GLY A 319 -7.74 -25.05 -20.27
C GLY A 319 -7.21 -23.62 -20.28
N LYS A 320 -8.04 -22.65 -20.70
CA LYS A 320 -7.72 -21.23 -20.73
C LYS A 320 -8.18 -20.53 -19.45
N TYR A 321 -7.56 -19.39 -19.18
CA TYR A 321 -7.83 -18.57 -18.01
C TYR A 321 -7.81 -17.09 -18.39
N PHE A 322 -8.78 -16.32 -17.89
CA PHE A 322 -8.78 -14.86 -18.00
C PHE A 322 -8.15 -14.25 -16.75
N LEU A 323 -7.02 -13.57 -16.89
CA LEU A 323 -6.28 -12.90 -15.81
C LEU A 323 -6.11 -11.43 -16.13
N TRP A 324 -6.95 -10.59 -15.52
CA TRP A 324 -7.07 -9.18 -15.88
C TRP A 324 -6.00 -8.27 -15.27
N MET A 325 -5.34 -8.71 -14.20
CA MET A 325 -4.36 -7.90 -13.45
C MET A 325 -3.21 -8.79 -12.93
N PRO A 326 -2.12 -8.97 -13.69
CA PRO A 326 -0.96 -9.74 -13.24
C PRO A 326 -0.38 -9.23 -11.92
N SER A 327 -0.38 -7.91 -11.76
CA SER A 327 0.14 -7.21 -10.59
C SER A 327 -0.66 -7.47 -9.31
N ALA A 328 -1.92 -7.87 -9.43
CA ALA A 328 -2.81 -8.14 -8.29
C ALA A 328 -2.59 -9.50 -7.64
N LEU A 329 -1.99 -10.46 -8.35
CA LEU A 329 -1.80 -11.82 -7.85
C LEU A 329 -1.04 -11.84 -6.50
N ILE A 330 -0.03 -10.98 -6.36
CA ILE A 330 0.76 -10.89 -5.13
C ILE A 330 0.04 -10.15 -4.00
N GLN A 331 -0.84 -9.19 -4.34
CA GLN A 331 -1.48 -8.29 -3.38
C GLN A 331 -2.42 -9.03 -2.44
N GLU A 332 -3.17 -9.99 -2.96
CA GLU A 332 -4.14 -10.79 -2.19
C GLU A 332 -3.64 -12.22 -1.93
N SER A 333 -2.37 -12.51 -2.22
CA SER A 333 -1.77 -13.86 -2.13
C SER A 333 -1.93 -14.52 -0.75
N HIS A 334 -1.87 -13.77 0.34
CA HIS A 334 -2.06 -14.32 1.68
C HIS A 334 -3.52 -14.61 2.01
N ALA A 335 -4.45 -13.74 1.59
CA ALA A 335 -5.87 -13.98 1.75
C ALA A 335 -6.32 -15.18 0.90
N TRP A 336 -5.87 -15.24 -0.35
CA TRP A 336 -6.04 -16.36 -1.26
C TRP A 336 -5.51 -17.67 -0.68
N PHE A 337 -4.25 -17.68 -0.23
CA PHE A 337 -3.64 -18.91 0.25
C PHE A 337 -4.36 -19.45 1.49
N TYR A 338 -4.75 -18.56 2.41
CA TYR A 338 -5.55 -18.93 3.57
C TYR A 338 -6.89 -19.56 3.16
N ASP A 339 -7.63 -18.93 2.24
CA ASP A 339 -8.91 -19.43 1.75
C ASP A 339 -8.76 -20.76 0.98
N LEU A 340 -7.73 -20.90 0.15
CA LEU A 340 -7.43 -22.14 -0.58
C LEU A 340 -7.19 -23.31 0.39
N LEU A 341 -6.41 -23.10 1.45
CA LEU A 341 -6.17 -24.13 2.45
C LEU A 341 -7.46 -24.55 3.17
N GLN A 342 -8.38 -23.60 3.41
CA GLN A 342 -9.70 -23.90 3.97
C GLN A 342 -10.55 -24.72 3.00
N ARG A 343 -10.65 -24.29 1.73
CA ARG A 343 -11.43 -25.00 0.69
C ARG A 343 -10.96 -26.42 0.46
N ARG A 344 -9.64 -26.65 0.53
CA ARG A 344 -9.03 -27.98 0.39
C ARG A 344 -8.96 -28.77 1.70
N SER A 345 -9.47 -28.24 2.81
CA SER A 345 -9.43 -28.88 4.14
C SER A 345 -8.02 -29.24 4.61
N LEU A 346 -7.01 -28.41 4.27
CA LEU A 346 -5.59 -28.62 4.60
C LEU A 346 -5.21 -28.01 5.96
N GLU A 347 -5.92 -28.41 7.03
CA GLU A 347 -5.81 -27.77 8.35
C GLU A 347 -4.40 -27.86 8.98
N SER A 348 -3.66 -28.94 8.73
CA SER A 348 -2.27 -29.08 9.20
C SER A 348 -1.34 -28.02 8.58
N ILE A 349 -1.42 -27.82 7.27
CA ILE A 349 -0.65 -26.79 6.56
C ILE A 349 -1.09 -25.40 6.99
N LYS A 350 -2.40 -25.18 7.13
CA LYS A 350 -2.96 -23.90 7.60
C LYS A 350 -2.46 -23.51 8.99
N LYS A 351 -2.42 -24.44 9.94
CA LYS A 351 -1.87 -24.19 11.29
C LYS A 351 -0.40 -23.78 11.22
N ARG A 352 0.40 -24.48 10.41
CA ARG A 352 1.82 -24.15 10.22
C ARG A 352 2.04 -22.85 9.46
N TYR A 353 1.18 -22.54 8.49
CA TYR A 353 1.17 -21.26 7.77
C TYR A 353 0.93 -20.09 8.73
N LEU A 354 -0.07 -20.18 9.60
CA LEU A 354 -0.33 -19.14 10.61
C LEU A 354 0.86 -18.96 11.56
N ALA A 355 1.45 -20.05 12.06
CA ALA A 355 2.66 -19.96 12.89
C ALA A 355 3.88 -19.38 12.13
N ALA A 356 3.99 -19.68 10.84
CA ALA A 356 5.04 -19.12 9.99
C ALA A 356 4.84 -17.62 9.77
N ARG A 357 3.60 -17.11 9.67
CA ARG A 357 3.31 -15.67 9.59
C ARG A 357 3.76 -14.94 10.85
N ASP A 358 3.41 -15.45 12.03
CA ASP A 358 3.83 -14.88 13.31
C ASP A 358 5.36 -14.75 13.36
N THR A 359 6.05 -15.88 13.14
CA THR A 359 7.52 -15.93 13.12
C THR A 359 8.14 -15.01 12.06
N THR A 360 7.52 -14.91 10.88
CA THR A 360 8.02 -14.10 9.77
C THR A 360 7.90 -12.62 10.05
N THR A 361 6.81 -12.17 10.68
CA THR A 361 6.61 -10.76 11.05
C THR A 361 7.77 -10.28 11.92
N GLU A 362 8.04 -10.98 13.02
CA GLU A 362 9.13 -10.64 13.92
C GLU A 362 10.50 -10.72 13.24
N LYS A 363 10.73 -11.79 12.45
CA LYS A 363 12.02 -12.01 11.79
C LYS A 363 12.30 -10.92 10.78
N ILE A 364 11.35 -10.57 9.91
CA ILE A 364 11.52 -9.52 8.91
C ILE A 364 11.66 -8.17 9.60
N ALA A 365 10.78 -7.83 10.55
CA ALA A 365 10.85 -6.57 11.29
C ALA A 365 12.23 -6.36 11.95
N SER A 366 12.69 -7.34 12.72
CA SER A 366 14.00 -7.28 13.36
C SER A 366 15.16 -7.27 12.37
N SER A 367 15.11 -8.05 11.28
CA SER A 367 16.17 -8.03 10.26
C SER A 367 16.25 -6.70 9.52
N THR A 368 15.10 -6.07 9.25
CA THR A 368 14.99 -4.75 8.63
C THR A 368 15.62 -3.69 9.55
N LEU A 369 15.29 -3.72 10.84
CA LEU A 369 15.90 -2.82 11.82
C LEU A 369 17.38 -3.10 12.06
N GLN A 370 17.82 -4.37 12.04
CA GLN A 370 19.24 -4.75 12.15
C GLN A 370 20.08 -4.23 10.98
N ARG A 371 19.52 -4.17 9.78
CA ARG A 371 20.19 -3.62 8.60
C ARG A 371 20.40 -2.11 8.73
N LEU A 372 19.49 -1.42 9.40
CA LEU A 372 19.63 0.01 9.72
C LEU A 372 20.58 0.20 10.91
N PHE A 373 20.19 -0.24 12.10
CA PHE A 373 20.84 0.11 13.36
C PHE A 373 22.02 -0.79 13.76
N GLY A 374 22.23 -1.92 13.06
CA GLY A 374 23.24 -2.90 13.40
C GLY A 374 22.73 -4.02 14.33
N LYS A 375 23.34 -5.21 14.19
CA LYS A 375 22.99 -6.42 14.98
C LYS A 375 23.34 -6.30 16.46
N ASP A 376 24.24 -5.40 16.80
CA ASP A 376 24.68 -5.10 18.15
C ASP A 376 23.70 -4.20 18.91
N ARG A 377 22.76 -3.54 18.21
CA ARG A 377 21.74 -2.63 18.77
C ARG A 377 20.32 -3.18 18.72
N VAL A 378 20.05 -4.19 17.90
CA VAL A 378 18.69 -4.71 17.68
C VAL A 378 18.56 -6.14 18.19
N PHE A 379 17.66 -6.33 19.14
CA PHE A 379 17.48 -7.57 19.89
C PHE A 379 16.06 -8.10 19.74
N ARG A 380 15.92 -9.38 19.41
CA ARG A 380 14.63 -10.06 19.35
C ARG A 380 14.26 -10.66 20.71
N SER A 381 12.97 -10.72 21.00
CA SER A 381 12.41 -11.37 22.20
C SER A 381 13.17 -10.92 23.47
N ALA A 382 13.31 -9.60 23.63
CA ALA A 382 14.08 -9.01 24.73
C ALA A 382 13.24 -9.05 26.02
N GLN A 383 13.66 -9.89 26.96
CA GLN A 383 12.97 -10.15 28.23
C GLN A 383 13.48 -9.24 29.34
N TYR A 384 12.60 -8.76 30.22
CA TYR A 384 12.95 -7.92 31.35
C TYR A 384 12.41 -8.46 32.69
N ASP A 385 12.98 -7.96 33.79
CA ASP A 385 12.66 -8.45 35.14
C ASP A 385 11.36 -7.85 35.66
N ALA A 386 10.25 -8.51 35.31
CA ALA A 386 8.91 -8.24 35.79
C ALA A 386 8.12 -9.55 35.97
N PRO A 387 7.02 -9.57 36.76
CA PRO A 387 6.20 -10.75 36.93
C PRO A 387 5.78 -11.38 35.59
N GLY A 388 6.02 -12.68 35.44
CA GLY A 388 5.78 -13.41 34.19
C GLY A 388 6.90 -13.33 33.15
N ARG A 389 8.01 -12.62 33.46
CA ARG A 389 9.18 -12.42 32.58
C ARG A 389 8.78 -12.01 31.15
N PRO A 390 8.00 -10.91 31.01
CA PRO A 390 7.54 -10.45 29.71
C PRO A 390 8.70 -10.10 28.80
N ASP A 391 8.46 -10.21 27.50
CA ASP A 391 9.34 -9.80 26.42
C ASP A 391 8.78 -8.65 25.60
N VAL A 392 9.68 -8.05 24.82
CA VAL A 392 9.39 -7.17 23.68
C VAL A 392 9.87 -7.89 22.43
N ASP A 393 9.03 -8.00 21.40
CA ASP A 393 9.32 -8.77 20.19
C ASP A 393 10.61 -8.28 19.51
N CYS A 394 10.82 -6.96 19.46
CA CYS A 394 12.08 -6.35 19.03
C CYS A 394 12.40 -5.07 19.82
N LEU A 395 13.65 -4.98 20.31
CA LEU A 395 14.19 -3.84 21.06
C LEU A 395 15.37 -3.24 20.28
N VAL A 396 15.29 -1.96 19.94
CA VAL A 396 16.40 -1.18 19.36
C VAL A 396 17.00 -0.28 20.44
N VAL A 397 18.28 -0.46 20.76
CA VAL A 397 18.98 0.31 21.80
C VAL A 397 19.77 1.46 21.19
N LEU A 398 19.49 2.67 21.66
CA LEU A 398 20.06 3.93 21.17
C LEU A 398 20.74 4.68 22.33
N PRO A 399 21.66 5.62 22.06
CA PRO A 399 22.20 6.48 23.10
C PRO A 399 21.11 7.33 23.75
N GLY A 400 20.80 7.05 25.02
CA GLY A 400 19.79 7.81 25.77
C GLY A 400 18.34 7.50 25.39
N ASP A 401 18.06 6.43 24.64
CA ASP A 401 16.70 6.07 24.19
C ASP A 401 16.59 4.61 23.72
N ALA A 402 15.39 4.19 23.34
CA ALA A 402 15.14 2.89 22.71
C ALA A 402 13.88 2.93 21.84
N ILE A 403 13.81 2.06 20.82
CA ILE A 403 12.55 1.81 20.08
C ILE A 403 12.00 0.46 20.54
N LEU A 404 10.73 0.47 20.96
CA LEU A 404 10.02 -0.70 21.48
C LEU A 404 9.05 -1.19 20.42
N VAL A 405 9.24 -2.41 19.95
CA VAL A 405 8.53 -2.94 18.79
C VAL A 405 7.78 -4.22 19.16
N GLU A 406 6.47 -4.21 18.92
CA GLU A 406 5.58 -5.36 19.04
C GLU A 406 5.10 -5.77 17.66
N CYS A 407 5.09 -7.07 17.36
CA CYS A 407 4.69 -7.63 16.08
C CYS A 407 3.38 -8.41 16.22
N LYS A 408 2.46 -8.29 15.26
CA LYS A 408 1.21 -9.07 15.21
C LYS A 408 0.90 -9.55 13.80
N ALA A 409 0.58 -10.84 13.66
CA ALA A 409 0.28 -11.45 12.36
C ALA A 409 -1.14 -12.01 12.21
N HIS A 410 -2.07 -11.59 13.08
CA HIS A 410 -3.46 -12.02 12.98
C HIS A 410 -4.10 -11.61 11.66
N LEU A 411 -4.89 -12.52 11.08
CA LEU A 411 -5.66 -12.27 9.87
C LEU A 411 -6.89 -11.38 10.15
N LEU A 412 -7.08 -10.35 9.34
CA LEU A 412 -8.31 -9.63 9.14
C LEU A 412 -9.15 -10.40 8.12
N THR A 413 -10.25 -11.00 8.58
CA THR A 413 -11.14 -11.77 7.71
C THR A 413 -11.79 -10.85 6.66
N ALA A 414 -12.31 -11.41 5.57
CA ALA A 414 -13.04 -10.65 4.56
C ALA A 414 -14.17 -9.79 5.18
N ALA A 415 -14.93 -10.37 6.12
CA ALA A 415 -15.96 -9.63 6.88
C ALA A 415 -15.38 -8.49 7.73
N GLY A 416 -14.19 -8.67 8.31
CA GLY A 416 -13.46 -7.62 9.01
C GLY A 416 -13.05 -6.48 8.07
N ARG A 417 -12.51 -6.82 6.88
CA ARG A 417 -12.12 -5.83 5.85
C ARG A 417 -13.31 -5.01 5.32
N ARG A 418 -14.52 -5.56 5.31
CA ARG A 418 -15.76 -4.82 4.98
C ARG A 418 -16.32 -3.97 6.13
N GLY A 419 -15.66 -4.01 7.29
CA GLY A 419 -16.07 -3.26 8.47
C GLY A 419 -17.25 -3.85 9.23
N ALA A 420 -17.38 -5.17 9.34
CA ALA A 420 -18.37 -5.79 10.22
C ALA A 420 -18.14 -5.40 11.70
N PRO A 421 -19.07 -4.69 12.39
CA PRO A 421 -18.78 -4.01 13.66
C PRO A 421 -18.20 -4.89 14.77
N GLY A 422 -18.81 -6.05 15.05
CA GLY A 422 -18.34 -6.96 16.11
C GLY A 422 -16.95 -7.58 15.83
N ARG A 423 -16.63 -7.79 14.55
CA ARG A 423 -15.32 -8.29 14.12
C ARG A 423 -14.25 -7.20 14.24
N LEU A 424 -14.59 -5.96 13.87
CA LEU A 424 -13.67 -4.82 13.98
C LEU A 424 -13.26 -4.54 15.42
N ALA A 425 -14.20 -4.53 16.37
CA ALA A 425 -13.88 -4.28 17.78
C ALA A 425 -12.89 -5.31 18.34
N THR A 426 -13.12 -6.59 18.04
CA THR A 426 -12.23 -7.69 18.47
C THR A 426 -10.86 -7.55 17.80
N LYS A 427 -10.82 -7.25 16.50
CA LYS A 427 -9.56 -7.14 15.75
C LYS A 427 -8.75 -5.91 16.15
N PHE A 428 -9.39 -4.79 16.44
CA PHE A 428 -8.73 -3.61 16.99
C PHE A 428 -8.08 -3.92 18.34
N GLU A 429 -8.79 -4.65 19.21
CA GLU A 429 -8.24 -5.08 20.50
C GLU A 429 -6.99 -5.95 20.34
N GLU A 430 -7.05 -6.93 19.43
CA GLU A 430 -5.95 -7.87 19.16
C GLU A 430 -4.74 -7.23 18.46
N LEU A 431 -4.98 -6.35 17.49
CA LEU A 431 -3.94 -5.80 16.60
C LEU A 431 -3.39 -4.46 17.07
N VAL A 432 -4.11 -3.72 17.92
CA VAL A 432 -3.73 -2.36 18.34
C VAL A 432 -3.63 -2.22 19.85
N VAL A 433 -4.71 -2.52 20.58
CA VAL A 433 -4.77 -2.21 22.02
C VAL A 433 -3.80 -3.06 22.83
N LYS A 434 -3.91 -4.40 22.73
CA LYS A 434 -3.02 -5.34 23.44
C LYS A 434 -1.54 -5.11 23.16
N PRO A 435 -1.06 -5.03 21.90
CA PRO A 435 0.35 -4.73 21.63
C PRO A 435 0.78 -3.36 22.16
N SER A 436 -0.08 -2.34 22.09
CA SER A 436 0.28 -1.03 22.64
C SER A 436 0.47 -1.08 24.16
N PHE A 437 -0.34 -1.85 24.89
CA PHE A 437 -0.12 -2.11 26.31
C PHE A 437 1.19 -2.86 26.59
N GLN A 438 1.55 -3.83 25.75
CA GLN A 438 2.81 -4.56 25.87
C GLN A 438 4.02 -3.61 25.72
N ALA A 439 4.01 -2.79 24.67
CA ALA A 439 5.07 -1.80 24.43
C ALA A 439 5.13 -0.74 25.54
N ASP A 440 3.98 -0.23 26.00
CA ASP A 440 3.96 0.78 27.06
C ASP A 440 4.41 0.23 28.41
N ARG A 441 4.09 -1.03 28.73
CA ARG A 441 4.62 -1.71 29.91
C ARG A 441 6.14 -1.79 29.90
N ALA A 442 6.75 -2.10 28.75
CA ALA A 442 8.21 -2.11 28.61
C ALA A 442 8.81 -0.69 28.75
N ALA A 443 8.15 0.33 28.21
CA ALA A 443 8.59 1.71 28.37
C ALA A 443 8.58 2.16 29.84
N ARG A 444 7.48 1.88 30.56
CA ARG A 444 7.38 2.17 32.01
C ARG A 444 8.44 1.42 32.81
N HIS A 445 8.77 0.18 32.43
CA HIS A 445 9.84 -0.57 33.07
C HIS A 445 11.20 0.13 32.91
N ILE A 446 11.54 0.59 31.69
CA ILE A 446 12.75 1.36 31.42
C ILE A 446 12.80 2.63 32.27
N LEU A 447 11.71 3.41 32.28
CA LEU A 447 11.62 4.68 33.01
C LEU A 447 11.62 4.51 34.54
N SER A 448 11.28 3.33 35.05
CA SER A 448 11.31 3.02 36.50
C SER A 448 12.73 2.84 37.07
N GLY A 449 13.77 3.03 36.28
CA GLY A 449 15.17 2.87 36.70
C GLY A 449 15.67 1.41 36.67
N LYS A 450 14.94 0.49 36.02
CA LYS A 450 15.33 -0.91 35.82
C LYS A 450 15.59 -1.28 34.35
N PRO A 451 16.50 -0.61 33.62
CA PRO A 451 16.54 -0.72 32.16
C PRO A 451 17.43 -1.87 31.67
N VAL A 452 17.32 -3.07 32.26
CA VAL A 452 18.14 -4.23 31.88
C VAL A 452 17.27 -5.32 31.27
N PHE A 453 17.57 -5.66 30.02
CA PHE A 453 16.92 -6.72 29.27
C PHE A 453 17.87 -7.89 29.06
N THR A 454 17.30 -9.03 28.68
CA THR A 454 18.04 -10.23 28.28
C THR A 454 17.48 -10.75 26.96
N SER A 455 18.34 -11.10 26.01
CA SER A 455 17.95 -11.80 24.79
C SER A 455 18.88 -13.00 24.61
N GLY A 456 18.32 -14.21 24.77
CA GLY A 456 19.11 -15.42 24.93
C GLY A 456 20.05 -15.34 26.13
N ARG A 457 21.36 -15.29 25.86
CA ARG A 457 22.42 -15.15 26.89
C ARG A 457 22.97 -13.73 27.03
N LYS A 458 22.54 -12.79 26.18
CA LYS A 458 23.08 -11.42 26.17
C LYS A 458 22.29 -10.56 27.15
N VAL A 459 23.02 -9.87 28.04
CA VAL A 459 22.49 -8.80 28.88
C VAL A 459 22.54 -7.49 28.08
N ILE A 460 21.43 -6.75 28.09
CA ILE A 460 21.21 -5.58 27.25
C ILE A 460 20.85 -4.41 28.18
N PRO A 461 21.82 -3.54 28.51
CA PRO A 461 21.51 -2.30 29.22
C PRO A 461 20.90 -1.29 28.26
N VAL A 462 19.80 -0.66 28.65
CA VAL A 462 19.21 0.49 27.97
C VAL A 462 19.57 1.74 28.77
N THR A 463 20.20 2.72 28.13
CA THR A 463 20.42 4.02 28.75
C THR A 463 19.26 4.92 28.38
N ALA A 464 18.39 5.20 29.35
CA ALA A 464 17.22 6.07 29.17
C ALA A 464 17.00 6.90 30.43
N ASN A 465 16.37 8.05 30.28
CA ASN A 465 16.01 8.96 31.36
C ASN A 465 14.62 9.53 31.11
N GLU A 466 14.18 10.47 31.96
CA GLU A 466 12.86 11.11 31.84
C GLU A 466 12.68 11.89 30.51
N ALA A 467 13.77 12.25 29.83
CA ALA A 467 13.77 12.90 28.52
C ALA A 467 13.86 11.90 27.34
N SER A 468 13.83 10.59 27.59
CA SER A 468 13.75 9.57 26.54
C SER A 468 12.33 9.52 25.95
N LEU A 469 12.22 9.39 24.63
CA LEU A 469 10.92 9.30 23.97
C LEU A 469 10.33 7.90 24.09
N LEU A 470 11.18 6.88 23.98
CA LEU A 470 10.83 5.47 23.91
C LEU A 470 9.71 5.20 22.89
N PRO A 471 9.92 5.47 21.58
CA PRO A 471 8.88 5.27 20.58
C PRO A 471 8.34 3.83 20.64
N ARG A 472 7.03 3.71 20.85
CA ARG A 472 6.32 2.43 20.80
C ARG A 472 5.80 2.21 19.39
N VAL A 473 6.13 1.07 18.81
CA VAL A 473 5.80 0.71 17.42
C VAL A 473 5.09 -0.64 17.43
N VAL A 474 3.95 -0.70 16.74
CA VAL A 474 3.21 -1.95 16.51
C VAL A 474 3.27 -2.26 15.03
N ILE A 475 3.97 -3.35 14.68
CA ILE A 475 4.08 -3.84 13.32
C ILE A 475 3.02 -4.91 13.10
N THR A 476 2.24 -4.74 12.05
CA THR A 476 1.20 -5.68 11.65
C THR A 476 1.60 -6.39 10.37
N TYR A 477 1.28 -7.68 10.23
CA TYR A 477 1.66 -8.46 9.04
C TYR A 477 1.01 -7.94 7.76
N GLU A 478 -0.25 -7.50 7.84
CA GLU A 478 -1.03 -6.98 6.72
C GLU A 478 -1.53 -5.56 7.01
N ARG A 479 -2.01 -4.87 5.98
CA ARG A 479 -2.50 -3.49 6.14
C ARG A 479 -3.73 -3.43 7.04
N VAL A 480 -3.67 -2.52 8.00
CA VAL A 480 -4.76 -2.16 8.92
C VAL A 480 -4.81 -0.66 9.18
N ASP A 481 -4.49 0.13 8.16
CA ASP A 481 -4.40 1.60 8.24
C ASP A 481 -5.64 2.25 8.87
N PRO A 482 -6.90 1.83 8.57
CA PRO A 482 -8.07 2.40 9.22
C PRO A 482 -8.04 2.35 10.76
N PHE A 483 -7.35 1.36 11.35
CA PHE A 483 -7.14 1.30 12.80
C PHE A 483 -6.08 2.30 13.28
N SER A 484 -5.03 2.54 12.51
CA SER A 484 -3.99 3.52 12.85
C SER A 484 -4.51 4.95 12.74
N THR A 485 -5.37 5.22 11.75
CA THR A 485 -5.96 6.53 11.46
C THR A 485 -6.88 7.07 12.56
N TYR A 486 -7.68 6.21 13.21
CA TYR A 486 -8.79 6.66 14.07
C TYR A 486 -8.65 6.31 15.56
N ARG A 487 -7.45 5.95 16.02
CA ARG A 487 -7.19 5.41 17.37
C ARG A 487 -7.76 6.24 18.55
N GLY A 488 -7.87 7.55 18.43
CA GLY A 488 -8.15 8.47 19.55
C GLY A 488 -9.57 8.52 20.11
N ALA A 489 -10.48 7.59 19.76
CA ALA A 489 -11.91 7.82 20.02
C ALA A 489 -12.65 6.71 20.81
N ARG A 490 -11.94 5.94 21.66
CA ARG A 490 -12.54 5.09 22.71
C ARG A 490 -12.30 5.65 24.13
N PRO A 491 -13.17 6.52 24.66
CA PRO A 491 -13.04 7.04 26.03
C PRO A 491 -13.40 6.00 27.13
N GLU A 492 -13.96 4.85 26.78
CA GLU A 492 -14.59 3.90 27.73
C GLU A 492 -13.64 2.81 28.28
N VAL A 493 -12.40 2.74 27.81
CA VAL A 493 -11.40 1.74 28.23
C VAL A 493 -10.12 2.47 28.61
N GLU A 494 -9.39 1.99 29.62
CA GLU A 494 -8.03 2.46 29.90
C GLU A 494 -7.23 2.38 28.59
N GLN A 495 -6.72 3.53 28.12
CA GLN A 495 -5.98 3.58 26.87
C GLN A 495 -4.49 3.41 27.16
N PRO A 496 -3.80 2.46 26.51
CA PRO A 496 -2.35 2.45 26.56
C PRO A 496 -1.81 3.72 25.92
N ALA A 497 -0.58 4.11 26.28
CA ALA A 497 0.12 5.16 25.56
C ALA A 497 0.05 4.88 24.05
N PRO A 498 -0.33 5.87 23.22
CA PRO A 498 -0.40 5.67 21.79
C PRO A 498 0.92 5.17 21.21
N SER A 499 0.82 4.34 20.17
CA SER A 499 1.90 3.65 19.49
C SER A 499 1.73 3.88 17.99
N TRP A 500 2.84 3.99 17.29
CA TRP A 500 2.84 4.05 15.84
C TRP A 500 2.53 2.66 15.27
N ILE A 501 1.39 2.52 14.62
CA ILE A 501 0.94 1.25 14.04
C ILE A 501 1.28 1.27 12.55
N ILE A 502 1.98 0.25 12.07
CA ILE A 502 2.44 0.19 10.69
C ILE A 502 2.37 -1.23 10.11
N PRO A 503 2.00 -1.41 8.83
CA PRO A 503 2.14 -2.68 8.12
C PRO A 503 3.61 -3.07 7.88
N LEU A 504 3.90 -4.38 7.86
CA LEU A 504 5.25 -4.91 7.65
C LEU A 504 5.84 -4.48 6.30
N ALA A 505 5.02 -4.46 5.26
CA ALA A 505 5.42 -4.01 3.93
C ALA A 505 5.85 -2.53 3.94
N ASP A 506 5.11 -1.66 4.63
CA ASP A 506 5.42 -0.23 4.72
C ASP A 506 6.68 0.01 5.55
N LEU A 507 6.90 -0.75 6.63
CA LEU A 507 8.18 -0.71 7.35
C LEU A 507 9.36 -1.04 6.43
N MET A 508 9.21 -2.04 5.56
CA MET A 508 10.26 -2.40 4.60
C MET A 508 10.50 -1.26 3.60
N VAL A 509 9.45 -0.59 3.13
CA VAL A 509 9.55 0.60 2.25
C VAL A 509 10.27 1.75 2.96
N ILE A 510 9.88 2.09 4.18
CA ILE A 510 10.49 3.17 4.95
C ILE A 510 11.98 2.86 5.19
N ALA A 511 12.31 1.65 5.61
CA ALA A 511 13.69 1.25 5.84
C ALA A 511 14.52 1.12 4.56
N ASP A 512 13.86 0.82 3.44
CA ASP A 512 14.50 0.88 2.14
C ASP A 512 14.79 2.35 1.79
N LEU A 513 13.81 3.25 1.78
CA LEU A 513 14.02 4.65 1.38
C LEU A 513 14.85 5.48 2.36
N ILE A 514 14.71 5.24 3.67
CA ILE A 514 15.44 5.90 4.75
C ILE A 514 16.53 4.96 5.27
N GLN A 515 17.67 4.93 4.58
CA GLN A 515 18.77 4.01 4.90
C GLN A 515 19.67 4.47 6.06
N SER A 516 19.55 5.72 6.51
CA SER A 516 20.30 6.23 7.67
C SER A 516 19.54 5.98 8.97
N PRO A 517 20.15 5.32 9.97
CA PRO A 517 19.61 5.19 11.32
C PRO A 517 19.12 6.48 11.95
N ALA A 518 19.85 7.58 11.73
CA ALA A 518 19.48 8.90 12.25
C ALA A 518 18.18 9.42 11.63
N ALA A 519 18.09 9.40 10.30
CA ALA A 519 16.88 9.82 9.60
C ALA A 519 15.69 8.91 9.93
N PHE A 520 15.92 7.59 10.07
CA PHE A 520 14.87 6.64 10.44
C PHE A 520 14.37 6.90 11.86
N TRP A 521 15.27 7.02 12.84
CA TRP A 521 14.90 7.35 14.22
C TRP A 521 14.12 8.67 14.30
N TYR A 522 14.52 9.68 13.55
CA TYR A 522 13.83 10.97 13.52
C TYR A 522 12.40 10.82 12.97
N TYR A 523 12.24 10.11 11.86
CA TYR A 523 10.92 9.80 11.30
C TYR A 523 10.04 9.06 12.32
N VAL A 524 10.54 7.97 12.91
CA VAL A 524 9.80 7.18 13.92
C VAL A 524 9.43 8.01 15.14
N SER A 525 10.31 8.88 15.62
CA SER A 525 10.06 9.73 16.78
C SER A 525 8.94 10.74 16.50
N HIS A 526 8.93 11.35 15.31
CA HIS A 526 7.83 12.23 14.89
C HIS A 526 6.54 11.48 14.63
N ARG A 527 6.59 10.32 13.97
CA ARG A 527 5.41 9.47 13.76
C ARG A 527 4.79 9.01 15.07
N TYR A 528 5.62 8.65 16.04
CA TYR A 528 5.18 8.32 17.39
C TYR A 528 4.45 9.50 18.05
N ARG A 529 5.01 10.72 18.00
CA ARG A 529 4.35 11.94 18.53
C ARG A 529 3.06 12.28 17.78
N GLN A 530 3.07 12.20 16.45
CA GLN A 530 1.91 12.43 15.60
C GLN A 530 0.79 11.40 15.84
N SER A 531 1.13 10.15 16.16
CA SER A 531 0.13 9.11 16.51
C SER A 531 -0.63 9.38 17.82
N GLN A 532 -0.16 10.36 18.62
CA GLN A 532 -0.85 10.83 19.82
C GLN A 532 -1.93 11.86 19.51
N ASP A 533 -1.92 12.45 18.30
CA ASP A 533 -2.81 13.55 17.94
C ASP A 533 -4.05 13.04 17.18
N PRO A 534 -5.25 13.03 17.80
CA PRO A 534 -6.47 12.55 17.16
C PRO A 534 -6.98 13.46 16.03
N ARG A 535 -6.38 14.65 15.85
CA ARG A 535 -6.71 15.59 14.77
C ARG A 535 -6.05 15.21 13.46
N LEU A 536 -4.97 14.43 13.51
CA LEU A 536 -4.24 13.97 12.34
C LEU A 536 -4.85 12.65 11.84
N VAL A 537 -5.40 12.70 10.64
CA VAL A 537 -5.99 11.56 9.93
C VAL A 537 -5.06 11.23 8.76
N VAL A 538 -4.48 10.05 8.78
CA VAL A 538 -3.54 9.58 7.76
C VAL A 538 -4.20 8.44 6.99
N PHE A 539 -4.30 8.54 5.66
CA PHE A 539 -4.88 7.47 4.83
C PHE A 539 -4.01 6.21 4.80
N ASN A 540 -2.70 6.37 4.56
CA ASN A 540 -1.69 5.32 4.64
C ASN A 540 -0.34 5.93 5.03
N GLU A 541 0.58 5.09 5.52
CA GLU A 541 1.88 5.56 6.00
C GLU A 541 2.78 6.07 4.87
N ILE A 542 2.61 5.57 3.65
CA ILE A 542 3.36 5.99 2.45
C ILE A 542 3.12 7.47 2.13
N ASP A 543 1.91 7.98 2.32
CA ASP A 543 1.58 9.40 2.13
C ASP A 543 2.38 10.30 3.07
N LEU A 544 2.51 9.90 4.35
CA LEU A 544 3.34 10.62 5.31
C LEU A 544 4.83 10.48 5.03
N LEU A 545 5.27 9.31 4.56
CA LEU A 545 6.66 9.10 4.15
C LEU A 545 7.05 10.03 3.00
N GLU A 546 6.18 10.20 1.99
CA GLU A 546 6.44 11.16 0.92
C GLU A 546 6.64 12.56 1.49
N LEU A 547 5.72 13.02 2.34
CA LEU A 547 5.81 14.34 2.95
C LEU A 547 7.13 14.53 3.70
N PHE A 548 7.58 13.51 4.43
CA PHE A 548 8.88 13.52 5.11
C PHE A 548 10.05 13.67 4.13
N LEU A 549 10.02 12.95 3.00
CA LEU A 549 11.11 12.95 2.02
C LEU A 549 11.15 14.23 1.17
N VAL A 550 9.99 14.83 0.87
CA VAL A 550 9.89 15.95 -0.10
C VAL A 550 9.59 17.31 0.54
N ASP A 551 9.01 17.36 1.74
CA ASP A 551 8.58 18.57 2.43
C ASP A 551 8.67 18.41 3.96
N LEU A 552 9.90 18.15 4.44
CA LEU A 552 10.21 17.94 5.85
C LEU A 552 9.64 19.00 6.81
N PRO A 553 9.74 20.33 6.53
CA PRO A 553 9.18 21.35 7.43
C PRO A 553 7.68 21.19 7.64
N ARG A 554 6.95 20.80 6.59
CA ARG A 554 5.52 20.56 6.70
C ARG A 554 5.22 19.27 7.44
N PHE A 555 5.98 18.21 7.21
CA PHE A 555 5.87 16.98 8.02
C PHE A 555 6.05 17.27 9.53
N GLU A 556 7.05 18.09 9.88
CA GLU A 556 7.32 18.49 11.27
C GLU A 556 6.18 19.32 11.88
N SER A 557 5.56 20.19 11.07
CA SER A 557 4.42 21.01 11.47
C SER A 557 3.16 20.23 11.84
N LEU A 558 3.13 18.91 11.64
CA LEU A 558 2.00 18.05 12.02
C LEU A 558 2.04 17.60 13.50
N THR A 559 2.97 18.11 14.31
CA THR A 559 3.10 17.75 15.73
C THR A 559 2.35 18.72 16.67
N SER A 560 1.87 18.23 17.81
CA SER A 560 0.68 18.75 18.53
C SER A 560 0.61 20.22 18.99
N PRO A 561 1.65 21.08 19.16
CA PRO A 561 1.36 22.47 19.51
C PRO A 561 1.00 23.36 18.30
N SER A 562 1.19 22.91 17.05
CA SER A 562 0.98 23.75 15.86
C SER A 562 -0.45 23.76 15.32
N LEU A 563 -1.26 22.75 15.65
CA LEU A 563 -2.66 22.64 15.23
C LEU A 563 -3.57 23.28 16.28
N SER A 564 -4.61 24.00 15.84
CA SER A 564 -5.67 24.50 16.72
C SER A 564 -6.62 23.38 17.15
N ALA A 565 -7.44 23.60 18.18
CA ALA A 565 -8.36 22.58 18.71
C ALA A 565 -9.46 22.18 17.70
N ASP A 566 -9.83 23.10 16.82
CA ASP A 566 -10.91 22.91 15.83
C ASP A 566 -10.38 22.42 14.47
N GLU A 567 -9.06 22.41 14.27
CA GLU A 567 -8.44 21.92 13.04
C GLU A 567 -8.36 20.40 13.03
N ARG A 568 -8.70 19.81 11.87
CA ARG A 568 -8.36 18.44 11.52
C ARG A 568 -7.50 18.46 10.28
N VAL A 569 -6.46 17.63 10.27
CA VAL A 569 -5.55 17.50 9.13
C VAL A 569 -5.71 16.13 8.54
N LEU A 570 -6.12 16.08 7.28
CA LEU A 570 -6.17 14.87 6.49
C LEU A 570 -4.93 14.79 5.59
N ILE A 571 -4.19 13.69 5.69
CA ILE A 571 -3.01 13.41 4.87
C ILE A 571 -3.32 12.24 3.95
N GLY A 572 -3.19 12.50 2.65
CA GLY A 572 -3.33 11.54 1.56
C GLY A 572 -4.36 12.01 0.53
N PRO A 573 -4.36 11.42 -0.67
CA PRO A 573 -3.27 10.65 -1.29
C PRO A 573 -2.13 11.56 -1.83
N CYS A 574 -0.86 11.30 -1.47
CA CYS A 574 0.28 12.09 -1.95
C CYS A 574 1.61 11.35 -2.23
N GLY A 575 1.71 10.04 -2.04
CA GLY A 575 2.91 9.19 -2.27
C GLY A 575 3.43 9.01 -3.71
N TYR A 576 3.21 9.97 -4.62
CA TYR A 576 3.48 9.83 -6.05
C TYR A 576 4.93 9.44 -6.36
N SER A 577 5.93 10.07 -5.74
CA SER A 577 7.33 9.80 -6.08
C SER A 577 7.77 8.40 -5.67
N ILE A 578 7.30 7.92 -4.50
CA ILE A 578 7.53 6.56 -3.99
C ILE A 578 6.86 5.54 -4.90
N ASN A 579 5.60 5.78 -5.25
CA ASN A 579 4.86 4.92 -6.15
C ASN A 579 5.57 4.77 -7.49
N ASN A 580 5.97 5.89 -8.10
CA ASN A 580 6.69 5.90 -9.37
C ASN A 580 8.01 5.13 -9.28
N TYR A 581 8.71 5.20 -8.14
CA TYR A 581 9.96 4.49 -7.93
C TYR A 581 9.78 2.96 -7.94
N TYR A 582 8.77 2.45 -7.23
CA TYR A 582 8.53 1.00 -7.14
C TYR A 582 7.71 0.43 -8.30
N ALA A 583 6.89 1.24 -8.96
CA ALA A 583 6.10 0.85 -10.13
C ALA A 583 6.89 0.93 -11.45
N SER A 584 8.00 1.69 -11.48
CA SER A 584 8.75 1.88 -12.72
C SER A 584 9.31 0.57 -13.27
N MET A 585 9.06 0.33 -14.56
CA MET A 585 9.70 -0.73 -15.34
C MET A 585 11.11 -0.35 -15.82
N ALA A 586 11.57 0.88 -15.56
CA ALA A 586 12.90 1.32 -15.97
C ALA A 586 13.99 0.49 -15.25
N PRO A 587 15.19 0.34 -15.84
CA PRO A 587 16.33 -0.23 -15.11
C PRO A 587 16.61 0.58 -13.83
N ASP A 588 17.03 -0.08 -12.75
CA ASP A 588 17.25 0.56 -11.44
C ASP A 588 18.14 1.81 -11.53
N ALA A 589 19.14 1.81 -12.41
CA ALA A 589 20.06 2.93 -12.61
C ALA A 589 19.39 4.22 -13.15
N ALA A 590 18.23 4.11 -13.80
CA ALA A 590 17.47 5.23 -14.35
C ALA A 590 16.37 5.73 -13.40
N ARG A 591 16.04 4.97 -12.33
CA ARG A 591 14.99 5.34 -11.38
C ARG A 591 15.53 6.34 -10.37
N ARG A 592 14.84 7.48 -10.23
CA ARG A 592 15.15 8.44 -9.18
C ARG A 592 14.53 7.97 -7.87
N ARG A 593 15.35 7.43 -6.98
CA ARG A 593 14.96 7.07 -5.61
C ARG A 593 14.53 8.33 -4.83
N PRO A 594 13.33 8.36 -4.23
CA PRO A 594 12.94 9.41 -3.29
C PRO A 594 13.88 9.40 -2.08
N GLY A 595 14.24 10.57 -1.58
CA GLY A 595 15.21 10.68 -0.50
C GLY A 595 15.22 12.08 0.08
N LEU A 596 15.64 12.17 1.34
CA LEU A 596 15.79 13.44 2.04
C LEU A 596 16.75 14.38 1.28
N PRO A 597 16.50 15.69 1.27
CA PRO A 597 17.38 16.66 0.63
C PRO A 597 18.69 16.93 1.42
N LEU A 598 19.15 15.98 2.24
CA LEU A 598 20.40 16.09 3.02
C LEU A 598 21.59 15.51 2.24
N PRO A 599 22.80 16.09 2.38
CA PRO A 599 24.02 15.51 1.84
C PRO A 599 24.33 14.16 2.50
N ALA A 600 24.73 13.16 1.70
CA ALA A 600 25.05 11.81 2.20
C ALA A 600 26.15 11.83 3.28
N GLU A 601 27.14 12.74 3.18
CA GLU A 601 28.21 12.83 4.17
C GLU A 601 27.74 13.31 5.55
N VAL A 602 26.66 14.11 5.58
CA VAL A 602 26.03 14.56 6.82
C VAL A 602 25.34 13.38 7.50
N LEU A 603 24.57 12.59 6.75
CA LEU A 603 23.94 11.37 7.26
C LEU A 603 25.00 10.38 7.78
N SER A 604 26.08 10.16 7.02
CA SER A 604 27.19 9.31 7.46
C SER A 604 27.89 9.82 8.72
N ALA A 605 27.93 11.14 8.96
CA ALA A 605 28.47 11.71 10.20
C ALA A 605 27.54 11.41 11.39
N LEU A 606 26.23 11.55 11.21
CA LEU A 606 25.25 11.18 12.25
C LEU A 606 25.31 9.68 12.57
N ASP A 607 25.52 8.83 11.56
CA ASP A 607 25.64 7.38 11.75
C ASP A 607 26.95 7.01 12.48
N ARG A 608 28.04 7.76 12.26
CA ARG A 608 29.28 7.61 13.07
C ARG A 608 29.07 8.00 14.53
N ASN A 609 28.35 9.09 14.80
CA ASN A 609 28.00 9.50 16.16
C ASN A 609 27.16 8.42 16.86
N LEU A 610 26.23 7.79 16.15
CA LEU A 610 25.51 6.62 16.66
C LEU A 610 26.46 5.47 16.97
N ALA A 611 27.36 5.12 16.04
CA ALA A 611 28.26 3.98 16.18
C ALA A 611 29.16 4.08 17.43
N VAL A 612 29.68 5.28 17.74
CA VAL A 612 30.49 5.52 18.95
C VAL A 612 29.66 5.66 20.23
N GLY A 613 28.32 5.66 20.11
CA GLY A 613 27.43 5.76 21.26
C GLY A 613 27.36 7.15 21.87
N ASP A 614 27.49 8.21 21.06
CA ASP A 614 27.47 9.59 21.53
C ASP A 614 26.16 9.88 22.31
N PRO A 615 26.22 10.25 23.60
CA PRO A 615 25.03 10.54 24.40
C PRO A 615 24.23 11.75 23.88
N ALA A 616 24.87 12.65 23.12
CA ALA A 616 24.21 13.79 22.49
C ALA A 616 23.60 13.46 21.12
N TRP A 617 23.76 12.22 20.62
CA TRP A 617 23.38 11.81 19.27
C TRP A 617 21.97 12.26 18.87
N ARG A 618 20.96 12.02 19.73
CA ARG A 618 19.57 12.41 19.44
C ARG A 618 19.42 13.90 19.19
N PHE A 619 20.00 14.73 20.05
CA PHE A 619 19.95 16.19 19.94
C PHE A 619 20.65 16.67 18.68
N ILE A 620 21.78 16.04 18.31
CA ILE A 620 22.49 16.33 17.06
C ILE A 620 21.61 15.98 15.85
N VAL A 621 20.94 14.83 15.86
CA VAL A 621 20.04 14.41 14.78
C VAL A 621 18.87 15.38 14.63
N GLU A 622 18.20 15.72 15.73
CA GLU A 622 17.07 16.68 15.72
C GLU A 622 17.52 18.05 15.20
N ALA A 623 18.65 18.57 15.69
CA ALA A 623 19.18 19.86 15.25
C ALA A 623 19.58 19.83 13.76
N VAL A 624 20.16 18.73 13.26
CA VAL A 624 20.53 18.61 11.84
C VAL A 624 19.26 18.57 10.98
N LEU A 625 18.27 17.76 11.33
CA LEU A 625 17.08 17.62 10.49
C LEU A 625 16.18 18.87 10.53
N ALA A 626 16.23 19.66 11.60
CA ALA A 626 15.54 20.96 11.70
C ALA A 626 16.20 22.10 10.88
N GLU A 627 17.39 21.90 10.31
CA GLU A 627 18.06 22.94 9.53
C GLU A 627 17.40 23.14 8.15
N PRO A 628 17.18 24.40 7.71
CA PRO A 628 16.53 24.68 6.44
C PRO A 628 17.39 24.24 5.25
N SER A 629 16.75 23.95 4.12
CA SER A 629 17.39 23.52 2.87
C SER A 629 18.53 24.44 2.38
N LYS A 630 18.46 25.75 2.71
CA LYS A 630 19.52 26.73 2.43
C LYS A 630 20.84 26.40 3.14
N THR A 631 20.79 25.84 4.35
CA THR A 631 21.97 25.37 5.10
C THR A 631 22.69 24.29 4.29
N TRP A 632 21.95 23.31 3.76
CA TRP A 632 22.53 22.22 2.96
C TRP A 632 23.05 22.67 1.60
N THR A 633 22.44 23.69 1.00
CA THR A 633 23.00 24.35 -0.18
C THR A 633 24.33 25.03 0.12
N LYS A 634 24.44 25.75 1.26
CA LYS A 634 25.71 26.34 1.71
C LYS A 634 26.77 25.27 1.96
N PHE A 635 26.39 24.18 2.62
CA PHE A 635 27.28 23.03 2.86
C PHE A 635 27.87 22.47 1.56
N LYS A 636 27.03 22.22 0.54
CA LYS A 636 27.49 21.71 -0.78
C LYS A 636 28.48 22.68 -1.45
N ASN A 637 28.21 23.98 -1.39
CA ASN A 637 29.10 25.00 -1.93
C ASN A 637 30.44 25.07 -1.18
N LEU A 638 30.40 24.92 0.15
CA LEU A 638 31.60 24.93 0.97
C LEU A 638 32.45 23.68 0.75
N LYS A 639 31.80 22.51 0.66
CA LYS A 639 32.42 21.24 0.29
C LYS A 639 33.20 21.35 -1.01
N ALA A 640 32.59 21.89 -2.06
CA ALA A 640 33.25 22.07 -3.35
C ALA A 640 34.50 22.96 -3.24
N LYS A 641 34.49 23.98 -2.37
CA LYS A 641 35.65 24.84 -2.10
C LYS A 641 36.76 24.09 -1.36
N VAL A 642 36.44 23.30 -0.33
CA VAL A 642 37.41 22.49 0.43
C VAL A 642 38.10 21.49 -0.49
N VAL A 643 37.32 20.77 -1.29
CA VAL A 643 37.84 19.77 -2.23
C VAL A 643 38.77 20.43 -3.26
N LYS A 644 38.38 21.58 -3.81
CA LYS A 644 39.18 22.32 -4.81
C LYS A 644 40.45 22.95 -4.24
N ARG A 645 40.41 23.50 -3.03
CA ARG A 645 41.55 24.22 -2.42
C ARG A 645 42.55 23.30 -1.74
N GLY A 646 42.16 22.07 -1.37
CA GLY A 646 43.02 21.17 -0.63
C GLY A 646 43.40 21.72 0.75
N THR A 647 42.50 22.46 1.39
CA THR A 647 42.76 23.02 2.72
C THR A 647 42.74 21.92 3.77
N ASP A 648 43.83 21.78 4.51
CA ASP A 648 43.95 20.86 5.65
C ASP A 648 43.35 21.43 6.95
N HIS A 649 42.92 22.70 6.93
CA HIS A 649 42.31 23.34 8.09
C HIS A 649 40.81 23.04 8.20
N PRO A 650 40.33 22.71 9.41
CA PRO A 650 38.91 22.50 9.66
C PRO A 650 38.11 23.75 9.31
N ILE A 651 37.11 23.61 8.43
CA ILE A 651 36.17 24.69 8.15
C ILE A 651 34.90 24.47 8.95
N ARG A 652 34.53 25.48 9.74
CA ARG A 652 33.28 25.54 10.50
C ARG A 652 32.15 26.07 9.62
N LEU A 653 31.03 25.38 9.61
CA LEU A 653 29.76 25.87 9.08
C LEU A 653 28.85 26.20 10.25
N ASP A 654 28.57 27.49 10.44
CA ASP A 654 27.56 27.92 11.41
C ASP A 654 26.16 27.65 10.84
N THR A 655 25.33 27.02 11.66
CA THR A 655 23.97 26.67 11.30
C THR A 655 23.00 27.80 11.63
N VAL A 656 21.81 27.80 11.01
CA VAL A 656 20.86 28.91 11.19
C VAL A 656 20.40 29.01 12.64
N GLN A 657 20.27 27.87 13.31
CA GLN A 657 19.88 27.84 14.72
C GLN A 657 21.04 28.04 15.71
N GLY A 658 22.30 28.06 15.25
CA GLY A 658 23.50 28.20 16.10
C GLY A 658 23.76 27.01 17.04
N SER A 659 22.96 25.95 16.95
CA SER A 659 22.99 24.77 17.82
C SER A 659 24.01 23.72 17.40
N LEU A 660 24.63 23.85 16.22
CA LEU A 660 25.49 22.83 15.64
C LEU A 660 26.87 23.39 15.29
N ASN A 661 27.88 22.55 15.51
CA ASN A 661 29.23 22.72 15.01
C ASN A 661 29.49 21.66 13.96
N ILE A 662 29.51 22.07 12.69
CA ILE A 662 29.88 21.19 11.58
C ILE A 662 31.30 21.55 11.16
N THR A 663 32.20 20.58 11.29
CA THR A 663 33.60 20.71 10.89
C THR A 663 33.88 19.82 9.69
N MET A 664 34.56 20.38 8.68
CA MET A 664 34.97 19.67 7.47
C MET A 664 36.49 19.61 7.40
N THR A 665 37.06 18.41 7.41
CA THR A 665 38.51 18.19 7.36
C THR A 665 38.87 17.28 6.18
N LYS A 666 39.80 17.71 5.34
CA LYS A 666 40.31 16.88 4.24
C LYS A 666 41.35 15.91 4.82
N SER A 667 41.10 14.61 4.70
CA SER A 667 42.08 13.55 4.84
C SER A 667 42.72 13.24 3.48
N ARG A 668 43.88 12.55 3.47
CA ARG A 668 44.63 12.18 2.24
C ARG A 668 43.73 11.60 1.14
N ASP A 669 42.75 10.78 1.52
CA ASP A 669 41.91 10.04 0.58
C ASP A 669 40.40 10.34 0.68
N SER A 670 39.96 11.14 1.66
CA SER A 670 38.52 11.40 1.90
C SER A 670 38.24 12.70 2.63
N LEU A 671 37.01 13.21 2.54
CA LEU A 671 36.53 14.32 3.36
C LEU A 671 35.86 13.75 4.62
N VAL A 672 36.34 14.16 5.79
CA VAL A 672 35.75 13.81 7.09
C VAL A 672 34.84 14.95 7.53
N ILE A 673 33.62 14.60 7.95
CA ILE A 673 32.62 15.53 8.48
C ILE A 673 32.36 15.17 9.93
N ASP A 674 32.60 16.10 10.84
CA ASP A 674 32.28 15.94 12.26
C ASP A 674 31.15 16.90 12.61
N ILE A 675 30.15 16.40 13.32
CA ILE A 675 28.98 17.17 13.73
C ILE A 675 28.82 17.00 15.24
N GLY A 676 28.87 18.13 15.96
CA GLY A 676 28.58 18.19 17.39
C GLY A 676 27.47 19.20 17.67
N ALA A 677 26.82 19.05 18.82
CA ALA A 677 25.96 20.09 19.40
C ALA A 677 26.80 21.06 20.24
N ASN A 678 26.40 22.34 20.29
CA ASN A 678 26.97 23.34 21.20
C ASN A 678 26.51 23.16 22.64
#